data_AF-A0A838I412-F1
#
_entry.id   AF-A0A838I412-F1
#
_cell.length_a   1.000
_cell.length_b   1.000
_cell.length_c   1.000
_cell.angle_alpha   90.00
_cell.angle_beta   90.00
_cell.angle_gamma   90.00
#
_symmetry.space_group_name_H-M   'P 1'
#
loop_
_entity.id
_entity.type
_entity.pdbx_description
1 polymer ?
#
loop_
_entity_poly.entity_id
_entity_poly.type
_entity_poly.pdbx_seq_one_letter_code
_entity_poly.pdbx_strand_id
1 'polypeptide(L)'
;MQLFSRKAPSFAAVLMLLFVAKIASAQLTTEPKQGLRENDPRVHALINARIIPAPGKVIDKGIVLIRDGLIVDAGPAVTILPEARVWDLTGKTIYAGFIDAYSRLGLPETLQPEPLRRDVDPDDPDAKPKEFPRETPKGAHGWNPRVTPERQAADYLKLDKKGTRKLRDLGFTSALVVPGRGIFRGSSALINLPEADVNTFVVAPAVAQHIAFEIDRTSDGTYPSSLMGSIALIRQGFLDAAWYQAAHEAYRKSPVTTERPEVNASLGALAEQAQRKQPVVFEPEDELDSLRALRIADEFKLKPLLLGHGFEYRVRRSLNKTPVILALDFPKTPEIEKPEQALEYGLDELQHWDRAPGNPALLVGAGIPIAFTAERLEKPEKEFWPRLRLAVRRGLSKDAALAALTSTPAEMFGVADRLGVIAPGRIANLVIASGDLFAEGAKVITTWVDGRWYDTDLAGERDPRGTWEIIAAGKTLPLTIEGELEKLEAKVSGEKGAFTVKDDAVLLVAPAKLFERGEGAIRLSGRIAGGSIQGSGDAPTGANIVWSAKRTAAFTPPPKKPEEKGSPLDTPLELLETYPAGSFGRSAPPAQPAAVLIQGATVWTSGPQGTLQNTDLLVSGGKITAVGPGLKAPPGAAALDGKGLHVTPGIVDCHSHTAISKGVNEGSHAVTAEVRIGDVVDATDIDLYRQLAGGVTAANLLHGSANPIGGQNQVIKFRWGALPEELKFAEAIPGMKFALGENVKQSNWGEKFTTRYPQTRMGVEQPSAIASAPRRNMTPL
;
A
#
# COMPACT_ATOMS: atom_id res chain seq x y z
N MET A 1 27.53 36.56 -68.92
CA MET A 1 28.45 37.46 -68.16
C MET A 1 27.67 37.96 -66.96
N GLN A 2 27.98 37.79 -65.67
CA GLN A 2 29.11 37.29 -64.86
C GLN A 2 28.46 36.68 -63.58
N LEU A 3 28.71 35.42 -63.19
CA LEU A 3 29.75 34.89 -62.28
C LEU A 3 29.70 35.35 -60.80
N PHE A 4 29.34 34.36 -59.94
CA PHE A 4 29.76 34.06 -58.55
C PHE A 4 29.66 35.08 -57.39
N SER A 5 28.97 34.66 -56.31
CA SER A 5 29.65 34.25 -55.06
C SER A 5 28.62 33.81 -53.99
N ARG A 6 28.36 32.50 -53.88
CA ARG A 6 27.78 31.89 -52.67
C ARG A 6 28.86 31.89 -51.58
N LYS A 7 28.75 32.80 -50.61
CA LYS A 7 29.54 32.70 -49.36
C LYS A 7 28.94 31.56 -48.53
N ALA A 8 29.71 30.49 -48.36
CA ALA A 8 29.46 29.51 -47.31
C ALA A 8 29.44 30.21 -45.94
N PRO A 9 28.61 29.78 -44.98
CA PRO A 9 28.70 30.31 -43.63
C PRO A 9 30.12 30.03 -43.11
N SER A 10 30.77 31.05 -42.56
CA SER A 10 32.12 30.92 -42.03
C SER A 10 32.14 29.83 -40.97
N PHE A 11 33.19 29.01 -40.98
CA PHE A 11 33.43 27.95 -39.99
C PHE A 11 33.35 28.50 -38.54
N ALA A 12 33.65 29.79 -38.37
CA ALA A 12 33.50 30.53 -37.12
C ALA A 12 32.03 30.68 -36.66
N ALA A 13 31.06 30.91 -37.55
CA ALA A 13 29.65 31.04 -37.18
C ALA A 13 29.03 29.70 -36.74
N VAL A 14 29.45 28.60 -37.35
CA VAL A 14 29.05 27.24 -36.92
C VAL A 14 29.73 26.87 -35.60
N LEU A 15 31.00 27.25 -35.37
CA LEU A 15 31.66 27.08 -34.07
C LEU A 15 31.01 27.94 -32.98
N MET A 16 30.58 29.16 -33.29
CA MET A 16 29.91 30.05 -32.32
C MET A 16 28.51 29.54 -31.96
N LEU A 17 27.75 28.99 -32.91
CA LEU A 17 26.47 28.32 -32.63
C LEU A 17 26.65 27.03 -31.81
N LEU A 18 27.72 26.26 -32.04
CA LEU A 18 28.09 25.10 -31.21
C LEU A 18 28.59 25.51 -29.81
N PHE A 19 29.20 26.69 -29.67
CA PHE A 19 29.61 27.24 -28.37
C PHE A 19 28.43 27.83 -27.59
N VAL A 20 27.51 28.54 -28.25
CA VAL A 20 26.31 29.11 -27.62
C VAL A 20 25.32 28.01 -27.23
N ALA A 21 25.22 26.92 -28.01
CA ALA A 21 24.43 25.75 -27.62
C ALA A 21 24.99 25.02 -26.38
N LYS A 22 26.31 25.10 -26.11
CA LYS A 22 26.90 24.56 -24.88
C LYS A 22 26.74 25.46 -23.65
N ILE A 23 26.50 26.76 -23.83
CA ILE A 23 26.30 27.70 -22.71
C ILE A 23 24.86 27.66 -22.19
N ALA A 24 23.90 27.23 -23.01
CA ALA A 24 22.50 27.05 -22.59
C ALA A 24 22.28 25.88 -21.60
N SER A 25 23.27 25.00 -21.39
CA SER A 25 23.18 23.84 -20.49
C SER A 25 23.68 24.10 -19.07
N ALA A 26 24.04 25.33 -18.71
CA ALA A 26 24.70 25.62 -17.44
C ALA A 26 23.77 25.95 -16.27
N GLN A 27 22.46 26.10 -16.50
CA GLN A 27 21.48 26.49 -15.48
C GLN A 27 20.38 25.44 -15.35
N LEU A 28 20.61 24.44 -14.48
CA LEU A 28 19.67 23.35 -14.19
C LEU A 28 18.56 23.76 -13.21
N THR A 29 18.72 24.89 -12.51
CA THR A 29 17.76 25.42 -11.54
C THR A 29 17.27 26.80 -11.98
N THR A 30 15.99 27.07 -11.83
CA THR A 30 15.40 28.40 -12.06
C THR A 30 15.77 29.38 -10.94
N GLU A 31 16.18 28.86 -9.78
CA GLU A 31 16.67 29.67 -8.67
C GLU A 31 18.17 29.98 -8.79
N PRO A 32 18.60 31.23 -8.51
CA PRO A 32 20.01 31.57 -8.42
C PRO A 32 20.64 30.85 -7.23
N LYS A 33 21.62 29.97 -7.47
CA LYS A 33 22.43 29.40 -6.38
C LYS A 33 23.18 30.54 -5.67
N GLN A 34 22.86 30.78 -4.39
CA GLN A 34 23.66 31.63 -3.52
C GLN A 34 24.76 30.80 -2.85
N GLY A 35 26.03 31.11 -3.14
CA GLY A 35 27.19 30.43 -2.56
C GLY A 35 28.14 29.81 -3.59
N LEU A 36 29.14 29.06 -3.10
CA LEU A 36 30.12 28.34 -3.91
C LEU A 36 29.45 27.20 -4.70
N ARG A 37 29.77 27.10 -6.00
CA ARG A 37 29.33 25.96 -6.82
C ARG A 37 30.21 24.75 -6.50
N GLU A 38 29.63 23.74 -5.86
CA GLU A 38 30.24 22.43 -5.76
C GLU A 38 30.25 21.76 -7.15
N ASN A 39 31.42 21.28 -7.57
CA ASN A 39 31.64 20.65 -8.86
C ASN A 39 32.19 19.24 -8.63
N ASP A 40 31.37 18.41 -7.98
CA ASP A 40 31.71 17.01 -7.76
C ASP A 40 31.96 16.29 -9.09
N PRO A 41 32.84 15.27 -9.12
CA PRO A 41 33.06 14.47 -10.31
C PRO A 41 31.73 13.91 -10.80
N ARG A 42 31.32 14.29 -12.01
CA ARG A 42 30.02 13.89 -12.56
C ARG A 42 30.07 12.54 -13.26
N VAL A 43 31.22 11.89 -13.29
CA VAL A 43 31.44 10.60 -13.96
C VAL A 43 31.98 9.60 -12.94
N HIS A 44 31.33 8.45 -12.82
CA HIS A 44 31.71 7.37 -11.91
C HIS A 44 31.74 6.03 -12.64
N ALA A 45 32.69 5.16 -12.30
CA ALA A 45 32.76 3.79 -12.79
C ALA A 45 32.77 2.83 -11.59
N LEU A 46 31.71 2.04 -11.44
CA LEU A 46 31.57 1.02 -10.41
C LEU A 46 32.04 -0.30 -11.01
N ILE A 47 33.16 -0.85 -10.54
CA ILE A 47 33.85 -1.99 -11.17
C ILE A 47 33.88 -3.23 -10.28
N ASN A 48 34.10 -4.40 -10.89
CA ASN A 48 34.29 -5.70 -10.21
C ASN A 48 33.11 -6.19 -9.36
N ALA A 49 31.91 -5.64 -9.56
CA ALA A 49 30.72 -6.08 -8.85
C ALA A 49 29.96 -7.16 -9.62
N ARG A 50 29.18 -7.96 -8.89
CA ARG A 50 28.07 -8.72 -9.46
C ARG A 50 26.92 -7.76 -9.74
N ILE A 51 26.38 -7.72 -10.95
CA ILE A 51 25.29 -6.80 -11.33
C ILE A 51 24.03 -7.60 -11.59
N ILE A 52 22.91 -7.17 -11.01
CA ILE A 52 21.56 -7.67 -11.27
C ILE A 52 20.81 -6.59 -12.05
N PRO A 53 20.95 -6.53 -13.39
CA PRO A 53 20.43 -5.41 -14.16
C PRO A 53 18.90 -5.38 -14.25
N ALA A 54 18.26 -6.54 -14.13
CA ALA A 54 16.82 -6.73 -14.06
C ALA A 54 16.54 -8.07 -13.36
N PRO A 55 15.30 -8.30 -12.86
CA PRO A 55 14.89 -9.61 -12.35
C PRO A 55 15.25 -10.75 -13.32
N GLY A 56 15.83 -11.84 -12.81
CA GLY A 56 16.26 -13.00 -13.60
C GLY A 56 17.53 -12.81 -14.43
N LYS A 57 18.17 -11.63 -14.42
CA LYS A 57 19.42 -11.37 -15.16
C LYS A 57 20.60 -11.16 -14.21
N VAL A 58 21.75 -11.72 -14.57
CA VAL A 58 22.98 -11.65 -13.76
C VAL A 58 24.18 -11.38 -14.64
N ILE A 59 25.06 -10.51 -14.17
CA ILE A 59 26.42 -10.29 -14.69
C ILE A 59 27.37 -10.51 -13.52
N ASP A 60 28.09 -11.64 -13.49
CA ASP A 60 28.88 -12.03 -12.31
C ASP A 60 30.03 -11.08 -11.98
N LYS A 61 30.62 -10.47 -13.02
CA LYS A 61 31.65 -9.44 -12.89
C LYS A 61 31.44 -8.39 -13.97
N GLY A 62 31.01 -7.20 -13.57
CA GLY A 62 30.70 -6.12 -14.50
C GLY A 62 31.10 -4.75 -14.01
N ILE A 63 30.81 -3.78 -14.87
CA ILE A 63 31.07 -2.36 -14.70
C ILE A 63 29.77 -1.61 -14.93
N VAL A 64 29.45 -0.63 -14.08
CA VAL A 64 28.39 0.37 -14.31
C VAL A 64 29.06 1.73 -14.45
N LEU A 65 28.85 2.38 -15.59
CA LEU A 65 29.35 3.72 -15.88
C LEU A 65 28.20 4.73 -15.71
N ILE A 66 28.42 5.74 -14.86
CA ILE A 66 27.47 6.80 -14.57
C ILE A 66 28.05 8.12 -15.06
N ARG A 67 27.23 8.96 -15.71
CA ARG A 67 27.55 10.34 -16.07
C ARG A 67 26.35 11.23 -15.82
N ASP A 68 26.55 12.34 -15.10
CA ASP A 68 25.55 13.39 -14.86
C ASP A 68 24.22 12.82 -14.31
N GLY A 69 24.30 11.87 -13.37
CA GLY A 69 23.12 11.24 -12.76
C GLY A 69 22.50 10.09 -13.56
N LEU A 70 22.97 9.81 -14.77
CA LEU A 70 22.43 8.77 -15.65
C LEU A 70 23.40 7.60 -15.81
N ILE A 71 22.85 6.41 -16.00
CA ILE A 71 23.61 5.22 -16.41
C ILE A 71 23.94 5.37 -17.89
N VAL A 72 25.23 5.43 -18.21
CA VAL A 72 25.72 5.49 -19.60
C VAL A 72 25.78 4.09 -20.20
N ASP A 73 26.34 3.14 -19.44
CA ASP A 73 26.51 1.76 -19.86
C ASP A 73 26.65 0.83 -18.64
N ALA A 74 26.25 -0.44 -18.81
CA ALA A 74 26.33 -1.46 -17.77
C ALA A 74 26.54 -2.84 -18.40
N GLY A 75 27.65 -3.51 -18.07
CA GLY A 75 28.02 -4.74 -18.75
C GLY A 75 29.29 -5.40 -18.21
N PRO A 76 29.66 -6.59 -18.72
CA PRO A 76 30.90 -7.27 -18.36
C PRO A 76 32.15 -6.54 -18.89
N ALA A 77 32.00 -5.75 -19.95
CA ALA A 77 33.08 -5.00 -20.60
C ALA A 77 32.59 -3.60 -20.99
N VAL A 78 32.70 -2.64 -20.06
CA VAL A 78 32.38 -1.22 -20.29
C VAL A 78 33.67 -0.42 -20.37
N THR A 79 33.75 0.51 -21.32
CA THR A 79 34.92 1.40 -21.44
C THR A 79 34.86 2.46 -20.34
N ILE A 80 35.83 2.42 -19.42
CA ILE A 80 35.94 3.43 -18.36
C ILE A 80 36.47 4.72 -18.98
N LEU A 81 35.74 5.81 -18.75
CA LEU A 81 36.14 7.14 -19.20
C LEU A 81 37.33 7.65 -18.35
N PRO A 82 38.34 8.32 -18.93
CA PRO A 82 39.52 8.79 -18.19
C PRO A 82 39.20 9.70 -17.00
N GLU A 83 38.12 10.46 -17.09
CA GLU A 83 37.64 11.37 -16.04
C GLU A 83 36.77 10.68 -14.96
N ALA A 84 36.47 9.39 -15.11
CA ALA A 84 35.61 8.68 -14.19
C ALA A 84 36.30 8.41 -12.85
N ARG A 85 35.63 8.75 -11.74
CA ARG A 85 36.03 8.25 -10.42
C ARG A 85 35.70 6.75 -10.34
N VAL A 86 36.72 5.93 -10.12
CA VAL A 86 36.58 4.47 -10.05
C VAL A 86 36.24 4.02 -8.63
N TRP A 87 35.27 3.12 -8.51
CA TRP A 87 34.83 2.48 -7.27
C TRP A 87 34.98 0.97 -7.42
N ASP A 88 35.91 0.37 -6.66
CA ASP A 88 36.07 -1.08 -6.64
C ASP A 88 35.07 -1.72 -5.69
N LEU A 89 34.16 -2.52 -6.25
CA LEU A 89 33.07 -3.18 -5.55
C LEU A 89 33.23 -4.70 -5.55
N THR A 90 34.49 -5.17 -5.55
CA THR A 90 34.82 -6.59 -5.43
C THR A 90 34.06 -7.26 -4.27
N GLY A 91 33.38 -8.36 -4.59
CA GLY A 91 32.56 -9.12 -3.64
C GLY A 91 31.26 -8.44 -3.23
N LYS A 92 30.80 -7.40 -3.93
CA LYS A 92 29.51 -6.73 -3.71
C LYS A 92 28.55 -7.01 -4.87
N THR A 93 27.27 -6.82 -4.61
CA THR A 93 26.21 -6.96 -5.63
C THR A 93 25.52 -5.60 -5.86
N ILE A 94 25.30 -5.24 -7.11
CA ILE A 94 24.58 -4.03 -7.54
C ILE A 94 23.19 -4.42 -8.01
N TYR A 95 22.17 -3.76 -7.48
CA TYR A 95 20.78 -3.83 -7.93
C TYR A 95 20.32 -2.46 -8.42
N ALA A 96 19.26 -2.44 -9.23
CA ALA A 96 18.53 -1.20 -9.47
C ALA A 96 17.97 -0.67 -8.13
N GLY A 97 17.91 0.65 -7.99
CA GLY A 97 17.36 1.34 -6.83
C GLY A 97 15.91 0.95 -6.57
N PHE A 98 15.56 0.68 -5.32
CA PHE A 98 14.19 0.26 -4.98
C PHE A 98 13.23 1.45 -4.94
N ILE A 99 11.97 1.17 -5.26
CA ILE A 99 10.87 2.13 -5.25
C ILE A 99 9.90 1.75 -4.15
N ASP A 100 9.76 2.60 -3.13
CA ASP A 100 8.70 2.46 -2.11
C ASP A 100 7.37 2.86 -2.75
N ALA A 101 6.50 1.89 -2.97
CA ALA A 101 5.31 2.07 -3.81
C ALA A 101 4.18 2.88 -3.14
N TYR A 102 4.27 3.15 -1.84
CA TYR A 102 3.28 3.93 -1.10
C TYR A 102 3.92 4.53 0.15
N SER A 103 4.16 5.84 0.19
CA SER A 103 4.90 6.46 1.28
C SER A 103 4.21 7.70 1.81
N ARG A 104 4.05 7.80 3.13
CA ARG A 104 3.59 9.04 3.79
C ARG A 104 4.73 10.01 4.12
N LEU A 105 5.93 9.77 3.59
CA LEU A 105 7.11 10.57 3.85
C LEU A 105 6.88 12.04 3.50
N GLY A 106 7.15 12.93 4.47
CA GLY A 106 7.09 14.38 4.27
C GLY A 106 5.68 14.98 4.24
N LEU A 107 4.63 14.19 4.50
CA LEU A 107 3.26 14.70 4.68
C LEU A 107 3.14 15.44 6.04
N PRO A 108 2.55 16.64 6.07
CA PRO A 108 2.30 17.36 7.32
C PRO A 108 1.26 16.66 8.19
N GLU A 109 1.32 16.88 9.52
CA GLU A 109 0.41 16.25 10.51
C GLU A 109 -1.07 16.55 10.22
N THR A 110 -1.40 17.73 9.67
CA THR A 110 -2.77 18.12 9.28
C THR A 110 -3.35 17.31 8.12
N LEU A 111 -2.50 16.63 7.36
CA LEU A 111 -2.88 15.82 6.20
C LEU A 111 -2.72 14.32 6.45
N GLN A 112 -2.30 13.92 7.65
CA GLN A 112 -2.30 12.50 8.04
C GLN A 112 -3.74 11.95 8.03
N PRO A 113 -3.92 10.64 7.74
CA PRO A 113 -5.24 10.00 7.80
C PRO A 113 -5.87 10.16 9.19
N GLU A 114 -7.20 10.17 9.23
CA GLU A 114 -7.94 10.16 10.50
C GLU A 114 -7.53 8.92 11.32
N PRO A 115 -7.30 9.04 12.64
CA PRO A 115 -7.00 7.89 13.47
C PRO A 115 -8.20 6.96 13.48
N LEU A 116 -7.95 5.68 13.32
CA LEU A 116 -8.97 4.66 13.38
C LEU A 116 -9.34 4.42 14.84
N ARG A 117 -10.58 3.97 15.09
CA ARG A 117 -11.03 3.63 16.45
C ARG A 117 -10.24 2.47 17.08
N ARG A 118 -9.51 1.69 16.28
CA ARG A 118 -8.54 0.67 16.72
C ARG A 118 -7.20 1.26 17.18
N ASP A 119 -6.96 2.54 16.90
CA ASP A 119 -5.80 3.29 17.37
C ASP A 119 -6.09 3.95 18.73
N VAL A 120 -7.24 3.63 19.32
CA VAL A 120 -7.62 3.91 20.70
C VAL A 120 -7.19 2.71 21.53
N ASP A 121 -6.58 2.96 22.68
CA ASP A 121 -6.20 1.92 23.63
C ASP A 121 -7.40 1.00 23.91
N PRO A 122 -7.34 -0.30 23.53
CA PRO A 122 -8.46 -1.22 23.76
C PRO A 122 -8.77 -1.41 25.25
N ASP A 123 -7.82 -1.07 26.13
CA ASP A 123 -7.95 -1.16 27.58
C ASP A 123 -8.50 0.12 28.23
N ASP A 124 -8.66 1.22 27.48
CA ASP A 124 -9.27 2.48 27.94
C ASP A 124 -10.58 2.78 27.19
N PRO A 125 -11.75 2.46 27.77
CA PRO A 125 -13.05 2.72 27.14
C PRO A 125 -13.39 4.21 26.99
N ASP A 126 -12.65 5.12 27.65
CA ASP A 126 -12.84 6.57 27.58
C ASP A 126 -11.82 7.26 26.67
N ALA A 127 -10.81 6.54 26.17
CA ALA A 127 -9.82 7.10 25.27
C ALA A 127 -10.48 7.56 23.96
N LYS A 128 -10.23 8.82 23.59
CA LYS A 128 -10.71 9.39 22.34
C LYS A 128 -9.60 9.32 21.29
N PRO A 129 -9.92 9.00 20.02
CA PRO A 129 -8.97 9.16 18.93
C PRO A 129 -8.37 10.57 18.95
N LYS A 130 -7.06 10.70 18.73
CA LYS A 130 -6.39 12.00 18.64
C LYS A 130 -6.93 12.77 17.43
N GLU A 131 -7.80 13.75 17.62
CA GLU A 131 -8.36 14.54 16.52
C GLU A 131 -7.28 15.42 15.88
N PHE A 132 -7.08 15.28 14.56
CA PHE A 132 -6.21 16.17 13.79
C PHE A 132 -7.03 17.33 13.19
N PRO A 133 -6.63 18.60 13.38
CA PRO A 133 -7.34 19.75 12.84
C PRO A 133 -7.59 19.62 11.33
N ARG A 134 -8.84 19.77 10.88
CA ARG A 134 -9.22 19.72 9.44
C ARG A 134 -8.89 21.04 8.76
N GLU A 135 -8.07 20.99 7.72
CA GLU A 135 -7.93 22.11 6.79
C GLU A 135 -9.20 22.22 5.95
N THR A 136 -9.89 23.35 6.03
CA THR A 136 -11.00 23.65 5.12
C THR A 136 -10.43 24.23 3.83
N PRO A 137 -10.69 23.63 2.66
CA PRO A 137 -10.23 24.17 1.39
C PRO A 137 -10.73 25.62 1.21
N LYS A 138 -9.83 26.54 0.85
CA LYS A 138 -10.17 27.95 0.56
C LYS A 138 -10.14 28.17 -0.93
N GLY A 139 -11.26 28.60 -1.52
CA GLY A 139 -11.37 28.87 -2.95
C GLY A 139 -12.58 28.17 -3.59
N ALA A 140 -12.56 28.05 -4.91
CA ALA A 140 -13.64 27.46 -5.71
C ALA A 140 -13.57 25.92 -5.70
N HIS A 141 -13.58 25.30 -4.52
CA HIS A 141 -13.51 23.85 -4.35
C HIS A 141 -14.90 23.20 -4.36
N GLY A 142 -14.93 21.87 -4.46
CA GLY A 142 -16.15 21.09 -4.28
C GLY A 142 -16.81 21.35 -2.92
N TRP A 143 -18.13 21.16 -2.87
CA TRP A 143 -18.93 21.39 -1.65
C TRP A 143 -18.53 20.45 -0.49
N ASN A 144 -17.97 19.27 -0.81
CA ASN A 144 -17.58 18.28 0.18
C ASN A 144 -16.07 18.35 0.46
N PRO A 145 -15.64 18.61 1.71
CA PRO A 145 -14.23 18.78 2.06
C PRO A 145 -13.41 17.48 1.96
N ARG A 146 -14.05 16.32 1.78
CA ARG A 146 -13.40 15.02 1.55
C ARG A 146 -13.11 14.75 0.07
N VAL A 147 -13.53 15.65 -0.82
CA VAL A 147 -13.30 15.57 -2.25
C VAL A 147 -12.23 16.60 -2.62
N THR A 148 -10.96 16.21 -2.55
CA THR A 148 -9.79 17.07 -2.85
C THR A 148 -8.91 16.50 -3.97
N PRO A 149 -9.46 16.15 -5.15
CA PRO A 149 -8.72 15.59 -6.28
C PRO A 149 -7.66 16.52 -6.85
N GLU A 150 -7.82 17.83 -6.69
CA GLU A 150 -6.88 18.86 -7.12
C GLU A 150 -5.58 18.90 -6.31
N ARG A 151 -5.57 18.30 -5.12
CA ARG A 151 -4.39 18.27 -4.24
C ARG A 151 -3.28 17.45 -4.90
N GLN A 152 -2.05 17.98 -4.93
CA GLN A 152 -0.88 17.22 -5.37
C GLN A 152 0.08 17.03 -4.21
N ALA A 153 0.52 15.79 -3.97
CA ALA A 153 1.48 15.50 -2.91
C ALA A 153 2.76 16.34 -3.05
N ALA A 154 3.18 16.62 -4.29
CA ALA A 154 4.34 17.45 -4.62
C ALA A 154 4.30 18.85 -3.96
N ASP A 155 3.11 19.43 -3.77
CA ASP A 155 2.95 20.80 -3.25
C ASP A 155 3.17 20.89 -1.73
N TYR A 156 3.14 19.76 -1.02
CA TYR A 156 3.21 19.69 0.46
C TYR A 156 4.47 18.98 0.97
N LEU A 157 5.39 18.61 0.07
CA LEU A 157 6.57 17.82 0.43
C LEU A 157 7.51 18.59 1.37
N LYS A 158 7.57 18.13 2.62
CA LYS A 158 8.58 18.56 3.58
C LYS A 158 9.43 17.36 4.03
N LEU A 159 10.40 17.00 3.20
CA LEU A 159 11.28 15.88 3.49
C LEU A 159 12.26 16.23 4.61
N ASP A 160 12.40 15.32 5.58
CA ASP A 160 13.45 15.38 6.57
C ASP A 160 14.58 14.38 6.25
N LYS A 161 15.81 14.72 6.66
CA LYS A 161 16.99 13.89 6.38
C LYS A 161 16.92 12.51 7.06
N LYS A 162 16.22 12.38 8.19
CA LYS A 162 16.13 11.14 8.95
C LYS A 162 15.16 10.17 8.26
N GLY A 163 13.98 10.64 7.85
CA GLY A 163 12.99 9.84 7.13
C GLY A 163 13.53 9.32 5.79
N THR A 164 14.15 10.18 4.99
CA THR A 164 14.78 9.78 3.71
C THR A 164 15.93 8.79 3.92
N ARG A 165 16.79 9.00 4.93
CA ARG A 165 17.87 8.07 5.29
C ARG A 165 17.34 6.68 5.68
N LYS A 166 16.30 6.63 6.52
CA LYS A 166 15.69 5.35 6.93
C LYS A 166 15.26 4.49 5.74
N LEU A 167 14.64 5.09 4.72
CA LEU A 167 14.25 4.37 3.51
C LEU A 167 15.48 3.98 2.66
N ARG A 168 16.48 4.86 2.53
CA ARG A 168 17.74 4.54 1.84
C ARG A 168 18.51 3.39 2.48
N ASP A 169 18.52 3.30 3.81
CA ASP A 169 19.16 2.20 4.55
C ASP A 169 18.51 0.84 4.23
N LEU A 170 17.25 0.82 3.78
CA LEU A 170 16.54 -0.38 3.29
C LEU A 170 16.81 -0.68 1.81
N GLY A 171 17.43 0.25 1.07
CA GLY A 171 17.68 0.16 -0.37
C GLY A 171 16.71 0.97 -1.23
N PHE A 172 15.73 1.66 -0.64
CA PHE A 172 14.85 2.55 -1.40
C PHE A 172 15.60 3.80 -1.84
N THR A 173 15.58 4.06 -3.14
CA THR A 173 16.16 5.27 -3.76
C THR A 173 15.08 6.25 -4.19
N SER A 174 13.85 5.76 -4.32
CA SER A 174 12.67 6.51 -4.73
C SER A 174 11.46 6.10 -3.89
N ALA A 175 10.49 7.01 -3.76
CA ALA A 175 9.24 6.75 -3.06
C ALA A 175 8.07 7.43 -3.77
N LEU A 176 6.93 6.74 -3.84
CA LEU A 176 5.67 7.32 -4.24
C LEU A 176 5.04 8.01 -3.02
N VAL A 177 5.23 9.32 -2.90
CA VAL A 177 4.62 10.08 -1.82
C VAL A 177 3.15 10.29 -2.11
N VAL A 178 2.32 9.83 -1.18
CA VAL A 178 0.87 9.82 -1.33
C VAL A 178 0.26 11.13 -0.81
N PRO A 179 -0.90 11.55 -1.33
CA PRO A 179 -1.62 12.68 -0.77
C PRO A 179 -2.20 12.34 0.62
N GLY A 180 -2.68 13.36 1.32
CA GLY A 180 -3.25 13.22 2.66
C GLY A 180 -4.64 12.56 2.74
N ARG A 181 -5.39 12.83 3.80
CA ARG A 181 -6.75 12.30 4.02
C ARG A 181 -7.83 12.80 3.04
N GLY A 182 -8.96 12.10 3.02
CA GLY A 182 -10.13 12.37 2.16
C GLY A 182 -10.62 11.11 1.43
N ILE A 183 -11.75 11.24 0.75
CA ILE A 183 -12.29 10.21 -0.15
C ILE A 183 -11.58 10.31 -1.50
N PHE A 184 -11.58 11.49 -2.13
CA PHE A 184 -10.65 11.80 -3.23
C PHE A 184 -9.48 12.57 -2.63
N ARG A 185 -8.35 11.89 -2.44
CA ARG A 185 -7.24 12.43 -1.65
C ARG A 185 -6.36 13.40 -2.42
N GLY A 186 -6.28 13.20 -3.73
CA GLY A 186 -5.41 13.94 -4.65
C GLY A 186 -4.47 13.03 -5.42
N SER A 187 -3.50 13.63 -6.09
CA SER A 187 -2.47 12.93 -6.85
C SER A 187 -1.19 12.71 -6.05
N SER A 188 -0.62 11.50 -6.12
CA SER A 188 0.72 11.20 -5.59
C SER A 188 1.83 11.77 -6.47
N ALA A 189 3.00 11.96 -5.86
CA ALA A 189 4.23 12.34 -6.55
C ALA A 189 5.29 11.25 -6.38
N LEU A 190 5.97 10.89 -7.47
CA LEU A 190 7.15 10.03 -7.37
C LEU A 190 8.39 10.91 -7.20
N ILE A 191 9.12 10.68 -6.12
CA ILE A 191 10.35 11.39 -5.81
C ILE A 191 11.53 10.44 -5.71
N ASN A 192 12.71 10.93 -6.02
CA ASN A 192 13.95 10.38 -5.50
C ASN A 192 14.12 10.78 -4.03
N LEU A 193 14.94 10.06 -3.28
CA LEU A 193 15.18 10.27 -1.85
C LEU A 193 16.50 11.02 -1.60
N PRO A 194 16.56 12.36 -1.72
CA PRO A 194 17.80 13.12 -1.60
C PRO A 194 18.21 13.38 -0.14
N GLU A 195 19.37 14.02 0.02
CA GLU A 195 19.73 14.78 1.24
C GLU A 195 19.72 16.32 1.04
N ALA A 196 19.29 16.78 -0.14
CA ALA A 196 19.24 18.19 -0.57
C ALA A 196 17.81 18.59 -1.02
N ASP A 197 17.64 19.83 -1.54
CA ASP A 197 16.35 20.47 -1.83
C ASP A 197 15.40 19.64 -2.70
N VAL A 198 14.12 19.60 -2.30
CA VAL A 198 13.05 18.77 -2.90
C VAL A 198 12.84 19.04 -4.39
N ASN A 199 12.96 20.30 -4.82
CA ASN A 199 12.67 20.74 -6.20
C ASN A 199 13.53 20.04 -7.26
N THR A 200 14.71 19.54 -6.90
CA THR A 200 15.61 18.84 -7.83
C THR A 200 15.35 17.34 -7.93
N PHE A 201 14.47 16.75 -7.11
CA PHE A 201 14.34 15.29 -6.98
C PHE A 201 12.93 14.76 -7.22
N VAL A 202 11.99 15.58 -7.68
CA VAL A 202 10.68 15.12 -8.16
C VAL A 202 10.85 14.47 -9.53
N VAL A 203 10.58 13.16 -9.63
CA VAL A 203 10.64 12.40 -10.88
C VAL A 203 9.34 12.59 -11.66
N ALA A 204 8.19 12.53 -10.97
CA ALA A 204 6.89 12.80 -11.56
C ALA A 204 5.99 13.49 -10.52
N PRO A 205 5.51 14.71 -10.78
CA PRO A 205 4.75 15.49 -9.79
C PRO A 205 3.32 14.97 -9.57
N ALA A 206 2.76 14.26 -10.55
CA ALA A 206 1.44 13.65 -10.50
C ALA A 206 1.49 12.26 -11.16
N VAL A 207 1.27 11.21 -10.37
CA VAL A 207 1.40 9.81 -10.82
C VAL A 207 0.05 9.10 -10.79
N ALA A 208 -0.61 9.07 -9.65
CA ALA A 208 -1.89 8.38 -9.48
C ALA A 208 -2.83 9.17 -8.58
N GLN A 209 -4.13 9.17 -8.90
CA GLN A 209 -5.17 9.70 -8.02
C GLN A 209 -5.46 8.68 -6.92
N HIS A 210 -5.54 9.11 -5.66
CA HIS A 210 -5.83 8.22 -4.53
C HIS A 210 -7.28 8.35 -4.10
N ILE A 211 -7.94 7.20 -3.91
CA ILE A 211 -9.34 7.10 -3.48
C ILE A 211 -9.44 6.14 -2.29
N ALA A 212 -10.10 6.58 -1.23
CA ALA A 212 -10.37 5.76 -0.04
C ALA A 212 -11.86 5.74 0.29
N PHE A 213 -12.33 4.66 0.92
CA PHE A 213 -13.69 4.55 1.46
C PHE A 213 -13.82 5.22 2.83
N GLU A 214 -13.26 6.42 2.96
CA GLU A 214 -13.28 7.17 4.21
C GLU A 214 -14.73 7.56 4.54
N ILE A 215 -15.09 7.44 5.81
CA ILE A 215 -16.42 7.76 6.34
C ILE A 215 -16.27 8.68 7.54
N ASP A 216 -17.27 9.52 7.75
CA ASP A 216 -17.35 10.29 8.98
C ASP A 216 -17.72 9.37 10.15
N ARG A 217 -16.78 9.21 11.08
CA ARG A 217 -17.00 8.49 12.34
C ARG A 217 -17.23 9.44 13.51
N THR A 218 -17.19 10.75 13.28
CA THR A 218 -17.50 11.77 14.29
C THR A 218 -19.00 12.12 14.28
N SER A 219 -19.51 12.59 15.41
CA SER A 219 -20.93 12.96 15.56
C SER A 219 -21.25 14.37 15.03
N ASP A 220 -20.37 14.97 14.21
CA ASP A 220 -20.54 16.27 13.57
C ASP A 220 -21.52 16.22 12.39
N GLY A 221 -21.82 15.01 11.88
CA GLY A 221 -22.90 14.78 10.92
C GLY A 221 -22.56 15.14 9.48
N THR A 222 -21.27 15.20 9.12
CA THR A 222 -20.83 15.60 7.77
C THR A 222 -20.93 14.42 6.80
N TYR A 223 -21.59 14.60 5.66
CA TYR A 223 -21.69 13.55 4.63
C TYR A 223 -20.30 13.15 4.06
N PRO A 224 -20.01 11.85 3.86
CA PRO A 224 -20.84 10.69 4.18
C PRO A 224 -20.52 10.09 5.56
N SER A 225 -21.50 9.51 6.24
CA SER A 225 -21.36 8.80 7.51
C SER A 225 -21.39 7.26 7.38
N SER A 226 -21.41 6.73 6.15
CA SER A 226 -21.52 5.30 5.86
C SER A 226 -20.69 4.90 4.64
N LEU A 227 -20.36 3.61 4.54
CA LEU A 227 -19.62 3.08 3.38
C LEU A 227 -20.39 3.31 2.06
N MET A 228 -21.71 3.07 2.07
CA MET A 228 -22.56 3.32 0.90
C MET A 228 -22.58 4.80 0.50
N GLY A 229 -22.55 5.73 1.47
CA GLY A 229 -22.42 7.16 1.21
C GLY A 229 -21.07 7.53 0.64
N SER A 230 -19.98 6.91 1.12
CA SER A 230 -18.64 7.09 0.56
C SER A 230 -18.58 6.63 -0.91
N ILE A 231 -19.13 5.45 -1.21
CA ILE A 231 -19.24 4.93 -2.58
C ILE A 231 -20.12 5.82 -3.46
N ALA A 232 -21.25 6.30 -2.93
CA ALA A 232 -22.12 7.21 -3.65
C ALA A 232 -21.44 8.54 -3.94
N LEU A 233 -20.66 9.09 -3.01
CA LEU A 233 -19.87 10.31 -3.24
C LEU A 233 -18.79 10.10 -4.30
N ILE A 234 -18.11 8.94 -4.31
CA ILE A 234 -17.14 8.60 -5.36
C ILE A 234 -17.83 8.58 -6.72
N ARG A 235 -18.95 7.86 -6.83
CA ARG A 235 -19.75 7.77 -8.06
C ARG A 235 -20.23 9.14 -8.52
N GLN A 236 -20.78 9.94 -7.60
CA GLN A 236 -21.27 11.28 -7.87
C GLN A 236 -20.14 12.20 -8.33
N GLY A 237 -18.96 12.13 -7.72
CA GLY A 237 -17.80 12.94 -8.11
C GLY A 237 -17.38 12.71 -9.57
N PHE A 238 -17.37 11.46 -10.04
CA PHE A 238 -17.08 11.18 -11.45
C PHE A 238 -18.20 11.62 -12.40
N LEU A 239 -19.46 11.44 -12.02
CA LEU A 239 -20.61 11.91 -12.81
C LEU A 239 -20.64 13.43 -12.92
N ASP A 240 -20.38 14.14 -11.80
CA ASP A 240 -20.31 15.59 -11.73
C ASP A 240 -19.12 16.12 -12.54
N ALA A 241 -17.97 15.45 -12.52
CA ALA A 241 -16.82 15.84 -13.33
C ALA A 241 -17.11 15.72 -14.83
N ALA A 242 -17.78 14.65 -15.25
CA ALA A 242 -18.22 14.47 -16.64
C ALA A 242 -19.24 15.54 -17.07
N TRP A 243 -20.24 15.80 -16.21
CA TRP A 243 -21.20 16.89 -16.42
C TRP A 243 -20.51 18.24 -16.51
N TYR A 244 -19.58 18.54 -15.59
CA TYR A 244 -18.83 19.78 -15.53
C TYR A 244 -18.05 20.03 -16.83
N GLN A 245 -17.35 19.01 -17.32
CA GLN A 245 -16.65 19.09 -18.60
C GLN A 245 -17.62 19.38 -19.75
N ALA A 246 -18.75 18.67 -19.82
CA ALA A 246 -19.75 18.85 -20.88
C ALA A 246 -20.38 20.24 -20.83
N ALA A 247 -20.69 20.77 -19.64
CA ALA A 247 -21.24 22.10 -19.44
C ALA A 247 -20.27 23.20 -19.91
N HIS A 248 -18.99 23.09 -19.54
CA HIS A 248 -17.94 24.02 -19.99
C HIS A 248 -17.66 23.91 -21.50
N GLU A 249 -17.79 22.73 -22.10
CA GLU A 249 -17.71 22.57 -23.56
C GLU A 249 -18.90 23.18 -24.29
N ALA A 250 -20.13 22.97 -23.79
CA ALA A 250 -21.33 23.56 -24.35
C ALA A 250 -21.28 25.09 -24.31
N TYR A 251 -20.87 25.67 -23.17
CA TYR A 251 -20.66 27.10 -23.03
C TYR A 251 -19.61 27.65 -23.99
N ARG A 252 -18.48 26.94 -24.18
CA ARG A 252 -17.45 27.34 -25.16
C ARG A 252 -17.95 27.32 -26.61
N LYS A 253 -18.83 26.38 -26.97
CA LYS A 253 -19.42 26.28 -28.31
C LYS A 253 -20.46 27.37 -28.57
N SER A 254 -21.27 27.71 -27.56
CA SER A 254 -22.41 28.62 -27.69
C SER A 254 -22.54 29.62 -26.53
N PRO A 255 -21.56 30.51 -26.31
CA PRO A 255 -21.51 31.36 -25.11
C PRO A 255 -22.63 32.38 -25.00
N VAL A 256 -23.34 32.67 -26.10
CA VAL A 256 -24.46 33.61 -26.14
C VAL A 256 -25.78 32.97 -25.68
N THR A 257 -25.94 31.65 -25.87
CA THR A 257 -27.21 30.94 -25.62
C THR A 257 -27.12 29.95 -24.47
N THR A 258 -25.95 29.78 -23.88
CA THR A 258 -25.71 28.85 -22.78
C THR A 258 -25.28 29.64 -21.55
N GLU A 259 -25.91 29.37 -20.42
CA GLU A 259 -25.51 29.97 -19.14
C GLU A 259 -24.07 29.58 -18.80
N ARG A 260 -23.30 30.52 -18.26
CA ARG A 260 -21.92 30.29 -17.88
C ARG A 260 -21.88 29.31 -16.69
N PRO A 261 -21.27 28.13 -16.80
CA PRO A 261 -21.12 27.22 -15.68
C PRO A 261 -20.19 27.81 -14.62
N GLU A 262 -20.41 27.42 -13.36
CA GLU A 262 -19.53 27.78 -12.26
C GLU A 262 -18.09 27.26 -12.47
N VAL A 263 -17.14 27.86 -11.76
CA VAL A 263 -15.78 27.33 -11.66
C VAL A 263 -15.71 26.41 -10.45
N ASN A 264 -15.26 25.18 -10.65
CA ASN A 264 -15.08 24.19 -9.59
C ASN A 264 -13.75 23.45 -9.80
N ALA A 265 -12.78 23.74 -8.93
CA ALA A 265 -11.43 23.21 -9.01
C ALA A 265 -11.40 21.67 -8.85
N SER A 266 -12.24 21.13 -7.96
CA SER A 266 -12.29 19.70 -7.69
C SER A 266 -12.87 18.91 -8.88
N LEU A 267 -13.98 19.39 -9.45
CA LEU A 267 -14.56 18.77 -10.66
C LEU A 267 -13.65 18.94 -11.88
N GLY A 268 -13.01 20.11 -12.02
CA GLY A 268 -12.03 20.36 -13.08
C GLY A 268 -10.84 19.39 -13.00
N ALA A 269 -10.29 19.17 -11.80
CA ALA A 269 -9.19 18.22 -11.59
C ALA A 269 -9.60 16.79 -11.91
N LEU A 270 -10.77 16.31 -11.45
CA LEU A 270 -11.26 14.97 -11.79
C LEU A 270 -11.48 14.78 -13.29
N ALA A 271 -12.05 15.78 -13.97
CA ALA A 271 -12.27 15.73 -15.40
C ALA A 271 -10.93 15.62 -16.17
N GLU A 272 -9.93 16.40 -15.76
CA GLU A 272 -8.58 16.34 -16.34
C GLU A 272 -7.90 14.98 -16.10
N GLN A 273 -7.96 14.46 -14.88
CA GLN A 273 -7.38 13.16 -14.52
C GLN A 273 -8.03 12.01 -15.31
N ALA A 274 -9.36 12.05 -15.46
CA ALA A 274 -10.11 11.09 -16.27
C ALA A 274 -9.67 11.13 -17.75
N GLN A 275 -9.50 12.33 -18.33
CA GLN A 275 -9.01 12.49 -19.71
C GLN A 275 -7.59 11.96 -19.90
N ARG A 276 -6.69 12.22 -18.93
CA ARG A 276 -5.30 11.72 -18.95
C ARG A 276 -5.20 10.21 -18.73
N LYS A 277 -6.31 9.54 -18.37
CA LYS A 277 -6.36 8.11 -17.99
C LYS A 277 -5.30 7.79 -16.94
N GLN A 278 -5.17 8.71 -15.97
CA GLN A 278 -4.25 8.57 -14.86
C GLN A 278 -4.64 7.33 -14.03
N PRO A 279 -3.68 6.52 -13.56
CA PRO A 279 -3.98 5.42 -12.65
C PRO A 279 -4.67 5.91 -11.38
N VAL A 280 -5.51 5.04 -10.80
CA VAL A 280 -6.22 5.31 -9.55
C VAL A 280 -5.83 4.27 -8.51
N VAL A 281 -5.22 4.71 -7.41
CA VAL A 281 -4.94 3.86 -6.25
C VAL A 281 -6.15 3.87 -5.34
N PHE A 282 -6.81 2.72 -5.20
CA PHE A 282 -7.84 2.51 -4.19
C PHE A 282 -7.22 1.99 -2.90
N GLU A 283 -7.70 2.48 -1.77
CA GLU A 283 -7.27 2.06 -0.43
C GLU A 283 -8.38 1.26 0.29
N PRO A 284 -8.58 -0.02 -0.08
CA PRO A 284 -9.54 -0.88 0.60
C PRO A 284 -9.07 -1.25 2.02
N GLU A 285 -10.02 -1.42 2.94
CA GLU A 285 -9.72 -1.90 4.30
C GLU A 285 -9.84 -3.43 4.43
N ASP A 286 -10.57 -4.08 3.52
CA ASP A 286 -10.86 -5.52 3.53
C ASP A 286 -11.10 -6.09 2.11
N GLU A 287 -11.34 -7.40 2.04
CA GLU A 287 -11.53 -8.09 0.77
C GLU A 287 -12.78 -7.63 0.00
N LEU A 288 -13.85 -7.23 0.70
CA LEU A 288 -15.07 -6.75 0.08
C LEU A 288 -14.88 -5.35 -0.50
N ASP A 289 -14.14 -4.49 0.20
CA ASP A 289 -13.74 -3.17 -0.29
C ASP A 289 -12.87 -3.28 -1.55
N SER A 290 -11.99 -4.28 -1.63
CA SER A 290 -11.25 -4.57 -2.86
C SER A 290 -12.19 -4.85 -4.03
N LEU A 291 -13.23 -5.68 -3.83
CA LEU A 291 -14.23 -5.96 -4.87
C LEU A 291 -15.07 -4.73 -5.23
N ARG A 292 -15.42 -3.89 -4.25
CA ARG A 292 -16.14 -2.62 -4.45
C ARG A 292 -15.32 -1.64 -5.28
N ALA A 293 -14.03 -1.49 -4.98
CA ALA A 293 -13.09 -0.66 -5.73
C ALA A 293 -13.02 -1.09 -7.21
N LEU A 294 -12.89 -2.39 -7.47
CA LEU A 294 -12.86 -2.91 -8.84
C LEU A 294 -14.17 -2.67 -9.59
N ARG A 295 -15.31 -2.80 -8.90
CA ARG A 295 -16.61 -2.49 -9.51
C ARG A 295 -16.73 -0.99 -9.87
N ILE A 296 -16.26 -0.08 -9.01
CA ILE A 296 -16.21 1.36 -9.33
C ILE A 296 -15.28 1.59 -10.53
N ALA A 297 -14.12 0.95 -10.55
CA ALA A 297 -13.19 1.04 -11.66
C ALA A 297 -13.80 0.56 -12.98
N ASP A 298 -14.57 -0.54 -12.96
CA ASP A 298 -15.28 -1.07 -14.13
C ASP A 298 -16.43 -0.16 -14.58
N GLU A 299 -17.16 0.44 -13.63
CA GLU A 299 -18.26 1.39 -13.87
C GLU A 299 -17.75 2.62 -14.63
N PHE A 300 -16.59 3.16 -14.22
CA PHE A 300 -16.00 4.39 -14.78
C PHE A 300 -14.81 4.18 -15.73
N LYS A 301 -14.50 2.93 -16.09
CA LYS A 301 -13.38 2.54 -16.98
C LYS A 301 -12.02 3.09 -16.51
N LEU A 302 -11.78 3.04 -15.20
CA LEU A 302 -10.55 3.50 -14.57
C LEU A 302 -9.44 2.45 -14.73
N LYS A 303 -8.20 2.86 -14.46
CA LYS A 303 -7.05 1.95 -14.33
C LYS A 303 -6.75 1.75 -12.84
N PRO A 304 -7.30 0.71 -12.19
CA PRO A 304 -7.16 0.53 -10.76
C PRO A 304 -5.78 0.00 -10.37
N LEU A 305 -5.31 0.45 -9.22
CA LEU A 305 -4.26 -0.12 -8.38
C LEU A 305 -4.89 -0.30 -6.99
N LEU A 306 -4.55 -1.36 -6.26
CA LEU A 306 -5.05 -1.57 -4.89
C LEU A 306 -3.91 -1.41 -3.88
N LEU A 307 -4.12 -0.64 -2.82
CA LEU A 307 -3.31 -0.75 -1.62
C LEU A 307 -3.79 -1.97 -0.84
N GLY A 308 -2.91 -2.95 -0.66
CA GLY A 308 -3.23 -4.19 0.03
C GLY A 308 -3.56 -3.96 1.51
N HIS A 309 -4.53 -4.71 1.99
CA HIS A 309 -4.95 -4.89 3.38
C HIS A 309 -4.42 -6.19 4.00
N GLY A 310 -3.76 -7.06 3.23
CA GLY A 310 -3.07 -8.27 3.71
C GLY A 310 -3.86 -9.57 3.55
N PHE A 311 -5.14 -9.49 3.17
CA PHE A 311 -6.03 -10.65 2.97
C PHE A 311 -6.33 -10.94 1.49
N GLU A 312 -5.60 -10.35 0.55
CA GLU A 312 -5.89 -10.45 -0.89
C GLU A 312 -5.91 -11.89 -1.39
N TYR A 313 -5.09 -12.77 -0.80
CA TYR A 313 -5.08 -14.21 -1.10
C TYR A 313 -6.46 -14.87 -1.02
N ARG A 314 -7.38 -14.34 -0.19
CA ARG A 314 -8.76 -14.82 -0.03
C ARG A 314 -9.63 -14.58 -1.26
N VAL A 315 -9.41 -13.47 -1.95
CA VAL A 315 -10.21 -13.03 -3.12
C VAL A 315 -9.38 -12.91 -4.40
N ARG A 316 -8.13 -13.41 -4.42
CA ARG A 316 -7.18 -13.26 -5.54
C ARG A 316 -7.74 -13.61 -6.92
N ARG A 317 -8.65 -14.60 -7.02
CA ARG A 317 -9.30 -14.98 -8.28
C ARG A 317 -10.24 -13.91 -8.82
N SER A 318 -10.79 -13.10 -7.93
CA SER A 318 -11.74 -12.02 -8.21
C SER A 318 -11.06 -10.66 -8.39
N LEU A 319 -9.73 -10.58 -8.23
CA LEU A 319 -8.98 -9.32 -8.39
C LEU A 319 -8.68 -8.96 -9.86
N ASN A 320 -9.04 -9.82 -10.82
CA ASN A 320 -8.92 -9.55 -12.26
C ASN A 320 -7.52 -9.10 -12.72
N LYS A 321 -6.46 -9.64 -12.10
CA LYS A 321 -5.04 -9.27 -12.35
C LYS A 321 -4.72 -7.79 -12.05
N THR A 322 -5.56 -7.12 -11.26
CA THR A 322 -5.34 -5.73 -10.85
C THR A 322 -4.08 -5.65 -9.99
N PRO A 323 -3.14 -4.74 -10.29
CA PRO A 323 -1.91 -4.63 -9.52
C PRO A 323 -2.15 -4.24 -8.06
N VAL A 324 -1.36 -4.81 -7.14
CA VAL A 324 -1.50 -4.62 -5.68
C VAL A 324 -0.20 -4.11 -5.06
N ILE A 325 -0.29 -3.04 -4.25
CA ILE A 325 0.81 -2.53 -3.42
C ILE A 325 0.70 -3.17 -2.04
N LEU A 326 1.66 -4.02 -1.66
CA LEU A 326 1.65 -4.77 -0.41
C LEU A 326 2.58 -4.15 0.63
N ALA A 327 2.05 -3.91 1.82
CA ALA A 327 2.88 -3.80 3.01
C ALA A 327 3.35 -5.20 3.45
N LEU A 328 4.49 -5.25 4.13
CA LEU A 328 5.02 -6.48 4.74
C LEU A 328 4.56 -6.60 6.20
N ASP A 329 3.39 -6.07 6.54
CA ASP A 329 2.83 -5.95 7.89
C ASP A 329 2.16 -7.25 8.38
N PHE A 330 2.80 -8.40 8.14
CA PHE A 330 2.31 -9.70 8.63
C PHE A 330 2.03 -9.67 10.14
N PRO A 331 0.98 -10.38 10.61
CA PRO A 331 0.64 -10.47 12.03
C PRO A 331 1.78 -11.11 12.83
N LYS A 332 1.91 -10.68 14.09
CA LYS A 332 2.90 -11.22 15.04
C LYS A 332 2.55 -12.66 15.40
N THR A 333 3.55 -13.43 15.84
CA THR A 333 3.32 -14.79 16.32
C THR A 333 2.39 -14.79 17.53
N PRO A 334 1.29 -15.56 17.53
CA PRO A 334 0.43 -15.72 18.69
C PRO A 334 1.23 -16.22 19.90
N GLU A 335 1.12 -15.51 21.02
CA GLU A 335 1.80 -15.86 22.27
C GLU A 335 0.91 -16.81 23.08
N ILE A 336 1.08 -18.13 22.85
CA ILE A 336 0.32 -19.18 23.53
C ILE A 336 1.27 -19.97 24.44
N GLU A 337 1.42 -19.51 25.68
CA GLU A 337 2.17 -20.21 26.73
C GLU A 337 1.26 -21.11 27.58
N LYS A 338 -0.02 -20.76 27.69
CA LYS A 338 -1.02 -21.46 28.51
C LYS A 338 -2.26 -21.87 27.70
N PRO A 339 -2.94 -22.98 28.04
CA PRO A 339 -4.15 -23.41 27.35
C PRO A 339 -5.27 -22.35 27.32
N GLU A 340 -5.37 -21.51 28.34
CA GLU A 340 -6.40 -20.47 28.40
C GLU A 340 -6.17 -19.38 27.34
N GLN A 341 -4.91 -19.03 27.04
CA GLN A 341 -4.56 -18.06 26.00
C GLN A 341 -4.94 -18.58 24.60
N ALA A 342 -4.95 -19.90 24.39
CA ALA A 342 -5.38 -20.47 23.11
C ALA A 342 -6.85 -20.19 22.80
N LEU A 343 -7.70 -19.93 23.81
CA LEU A 343 -9.11 -19.57 23.63
C LEU A 343 -9.31 -18.11 23.23
N GLU A 344 -8.30 -17.26 23.41
CA GLU A 344 -8.35 -15.83 23.05
C GLU A 344 -8.17 -15.62 21.54
N TYR A 345 -7.47 -16.54 20.86
CA TYR A 345 -7.22 -16.46 19.43
C TYR A 345 -8.31 -17.16 18.60
N GLY A 346 -8.95 -16.40 17.72
CA GLY A 346 -9.92 -16.96 16.77
C GLY A 346 -9.24 -17.81 15.69
N LEU A 347 -9.96 -18.82 15.16
CA LEU A 347 -9.44 -19.63 14.05
C LEU A 347 -9.08 -18.77 12.83
N ASP A 348 -9.84 -17.71 12.55
CA ASP A 348 -9.57 -16.81 11.42
C ASP A 348 -8.23 -16.08 11.57
N GLU A 349 -7.93 -15.66 12.79
CA GLU A 349 -6.69 -14.96 13.14
C GLU A 349 -5.48 -15.89 13.02
N LEU A 350 -5.59 -17.11 13.57
CA LEU A 350 -4.54 -18.14 13.43
C LEU A 350 -4.30 -18.52 11.97
N GLN A 351 -5.37 -18.65 11.18
CA GLN A 351 -5.27 -18.88 9.74
C GLN A 351 -4.61 -17.70 9.03
N HIS A 352 -4.93 -16.46 9.41
CA HIS A 352 -4.30 -15.30 8.80
C HIS A 352 -2.82 -15.22 9.17
N TRP A 353 -2.46 -15.52 10.42
CA TRP A 353 -1.06 -15.59 10.86
C TRP A 353 -0.22 -16.55 10.03
N ASP A 354 -0.71 -17.77 9.80
CA ASP A 354 -0.01 -18.75 8.98
C ASP A 354 0.09 -18.32 7.50
N ARG A 355 -0.99 -17.75 6.95
CA ARG A 355 -1.17 -17.52 5.51
C ARG A 355 -0.64 -16.18 4.99
N ALA A 356 -0.67 -15.12 5.79
CA ALA A 356 -0.32 -13.76 5.37
C ALA A 356 1.10 -13.67 4.76
N PRO A 357 2.13 -14.34 5.31
CA PRO A 357 3.46 -14.37 4.68
C PRO A 357 3.49 -14.98 3.28
N GLY A 358 2.56 -15.89 2.94
CA GLY A 358 2.42 -16.49 1.61
C GLY A 358 1.62 -15.66 0.61
N ASN A 359 0.98 -14.57 1.07
CA ASN A 359 0.14 -13.71 0.24
C ASN A 359 0.86 -13.19 -1.03
N PRO A 360 2.10 -12.66 -0.96
CA PRO A 360 2.81 -12.20 -2.16
C PRO A 360 3.00 -13.30 -3.21
N ALA A 361 3.36 -14.51 -2.77
CA ALA A 361 3.58 -15.66 -3.65
C ALA A 361 2.28 -16.09 -4.35
N LEU A 362 1.18 -16.12 -3.61
CA LEU A 362 -0.14 -16.50 -4.12
C LEU A 362 -0.68 -15.49 -5.15
N LEU A 363 -0.44 -14.19 -4.94
CA LEU A 363 -0.84 -13.15 -5.88
C LEU A 363 -0.03 -13.23 -7.17
N VAL A 364 1.30 -13.34 -7.07
CA VAL A 364 2.17 -13.52 -8.25
C VAL A 364 1.81 -14.80 -9.01
N GLY A 365 1.54 -15.90 -8.29
CA GLY A 365 1.07 -17.16 -8.88
C GLY A 365 -0.28 -17.05 -9.60
N ALA A 366 -1.15 -16.12 -9.20
CA ALA A 366 -2.39 -15.79 -9.89
C ALA A 366 -2.20 -14.80 -11.06
N GLY A 367 -0.96 -14.39 -11.35
CA GLY A 367 -0.63 -13.42 -12.39
C GLY A 367 -0.96 -11.98 -12.02
N ILE A 368 -1.08 -11.68 -10.71
CA ILE A 368 -1.31 -10.32 -10.20
C ILE A 368 0.05 -9.64 -9.99
N PRO A 369 0.33 -8.51 -10.65
CA PRO A 369 1.54 -7.73 -10.39
C PRO A 369 1.52 -7.16 -8.97
N ILE A 370 2.63 -7.27 -8.25
CA ILE A 370 2.76 -6.72 -6.89
C ILE A 370 3.91 -5.72 -6.80
N ALA A 371 3.76 -4.72 -5.93
CA ALA A 371 4.84 -3.83 -5.51
C ALA A 371 4.89 -3.78 -3.98
N PHE A 372 6.05 -3.50 -3.39
CA PHE A 372 6.19 -3.44 -1.93
C PHE A 372 6.25 -2.01 -1.38
N THR A 373 5.82 -1.87 -0.14
CA THR A 373 6.02 -0.66 0.66
C THR A 373 6.51 -0.99 2.07
N ALA A 374 7.27 -0.07 2.66
CA ALA A 374 7.66 -0.12 4.07
C ALA A 374 6.58 0.47 5.01
N GLU A 375 5.51 1.04 4.46
CA GLU A 375 4.37 1.54 5.23
C GLU A 375 3.76 0.43 6.11
N ARG A 376 3.16 0.83 7.24
CA ARG A 376 2.57 -0.06 8.28
C ARG A 376 3.55 -0.93 9.07
N LEU A 377 4.85 -0.90 8.76
CA LEU A 377 5.86 -1.44 9.65
C LEU A 377 6.13 -0.46 10.80
N GLU A 378 6.05 -0.94 12.05
CA GLU A 378 6.35 -0.12 13.22
C GLU A 378 7.83 0.26 13.27
N LYS A 379 8.71 -0.68 12.90
CA LYS A 379 10.17 -0.54 12.90
C LYS A 379 10.73 -1.05 11.57
N PRO A 380 10.52 -0.31 10.46
CA PRO A 380 10.94 -0.73 9.13
C PRO A 380 12.41 -1.17 9.08
N GLU A 381 13.30 -0.47 9.81
CA GLU A 381 14.73 -0.75 9.88
C GLU A 381 15.08 -2.13 10.46
N LYS A 382 14.17 -2.75 11.24
CA LYS A 382 14.33 -4.10 11.82
C LYS A 382 13.46 -5.14 11.14
N GLU A 383 12.36 -4.73 10.51
CA GLU A 383 11.31 -5.64 10.07
C GLU A 383 11.31 -5.92 8.57
N PHE A 384 11.68 -4.94 7.73
CA PHE A 384 11.49 -5.02 6.29
C PHE A 384 12.18 -6.24 5.65
N TRP A 385 13.50 -6.37 5.82
CA TRP A 385 14.26 -7.47 5.23
C TRP A 385 13.90 -8.85 5.80
N PRO A 386 13.78 -9.04 7.14
CA PRO A 386 13.32 -10.32 7.67
C PRO A 386 11.96 -10.76 7.14
N ARG A 387 10.99 -9.83 7.01
CA ARG A 387 9.65 -10.15 6.52
C ARG A 387 9.63 -10.41 5.01
N LEU A 388 10.40 -9.66 4.22
CA LEU A 388 10.54 -9.95 2.79
C LEU A 388 11.18 -11.33 2.55
N ARG A 389 12.20 -11.69 3.33
CA ARG A 389 12.82 -13.02 3.28
C ARG A 389 11.85 -14.11 3.72
N LEU A 390 11.01 -13.84 4.72
CA LEU A 390 9.95 -14.77 5.11
C LEU A 390 8.96 -15.01 3.95
N ALA A 391 8.54 -13.97 3.23
CA ALA A 391 7.70 -14.12 2.04
C ALA A 391 8.37 -14.99 0.95
N VAL A 392 9.70 -14.84 0.78
CA VAL A 392 10.49 -15.69 -0.13
C VAL A 392 10.53 -17.14 0.34
N ARG A 393 10.77 -17.40 1.62
CA ARG A 393 10.69 -18.76 2.20
C ARG A 393 9.30 -19.36 2.08
N ARG A 394 8.27 -18.52 2.05
CA ARG A 394 6.86 -18.87 1.83
C ARG A 394 6.43 -19.02 0.37
N GLY A 395 7.38 -19.03 -0.56
CA GLY A 395 7.17 -19.40 -1.95
C GLY A 395 7.28 -18.24 -2.95
N LEU A 396 7.51 -17.00 -2.51
CA LEU A 396 7.78 -15.90 -3.44
C LEU A 396 9.18 -16.09 -4.04
N SER A 397 9.30 -16.15 -5.38
CA SER A 397 10.62 -16.23 -6.00
C SER A 397 11.43 -14.96 -5.74
N LYS A 398 12.76 -15.09 -5.62
CA LYS A 398 13.67 -13.93 -5.47
C LYS A 398 13.52 -12.93 -6.61
N ASP A 399 13.30 -13.41 -7.83
CA ASP A 399 13.09 -12.56 -9.00
C ASP A 399 11.77 -11.79 -8.92
N ALA A 400 10.67 -12.43 -8.49
CA ALA A 400 9.41 -11.73 -8.27
C ALA A 400 9.50 -10.70 -7.13
N ALA A 401 10.21 -11.05 -6.05
CA ALA A 401 10.47 -10.13 -4.95
C ALA A 401 11.29 -8.91 -5.41
N LEU A 402 12.32 -9.12 -6.23
CA LEU A 402 13.11 -8.03 -6.80
C LEU A 402 12.29 -7.18 -7.79
N ALA A 403 11.48 -7.81 -8.63
CA ALA A 403 10.58 -7.11 -9.55
C ALA A 403 9.62 -6.19 -8.79
N ALA A 404 9.05 -6.68 -7.68
CA ALA A 404 8.16 -5.92 -6.80
C ALA A 404 8.82 -4.71 -6.10
N LEU A 405 10.15 -4.68 -6.02
CA LEU A 405 10.91 -3.54 -5.52
C LEU A 405 11.40 -2.60 -6.63
N THR A 406 11.41 -3.03 -7.90
CA THR A 406 12.12 -2.34 -8.99
C THR A 406 11.25 -2.16 -10.23
N SER A 407 11.25 -3.13 -11.16
CA SER A 407 10.62 -3.01 -12.46
C SER A 407 9.10 -2.87 -12.38
N THR A 408 8.44 -3.63 -11.49
CA THR A 408 6.98 -3.61 -11.38
C THR A 408 6.43 -2.25 -10.93
N PRO A 409 6.89 -1.63 -9.81
CA PRO A 409 6.43 -0.28 -9.47
C PRO A 409 6.81 0.76 -10.53
N ALA A 410 7.95 0.62 -11.22
CA ALA A 410 8.31 1.53 -12.30
C ALA A 410 7.32 1.46 -13.48
N GLU A 411 6.83 0.26 -13.82
CA GLU A 411 5.78 0.06 -14.83
C GLU A 411 4.42 0.58 -14.34
N MET A 412 4.02 0.24 -13.09
CA MET A 412 2.76 0.70 -12.48
C MET A 412 2.62 2.21 -12.52
N PHE A 413 3.72 2.94 -12.30
CA PHE A 413 3.75 4.39 -12.21
C PHE A 413 4.14 5.10 -13.53
N GLY A 414 4.33 4.34 -14.61
CA GLY A 414 4.67 4.91 -15.92
C GLY A 414 6.04 5.59 -15.97
N VAL A 415 7.01 5.09 -15.20
CA VAL A 415 8.38 5.62 -15.10
C VAL A 415 9.46 4.58 -15.43
N ALA A 416 9.07 3.44 -16.02
CA ALA A 416 9.99 2.38 -16.45
C ALA A 416 11.02 2.84 -17.50
N ASP A 417 10.76 3.97 -18.16
CA ASP A 417 11.68 4.66 -19.05
C ASP A 417 12.83 5.38 -18.30
N ARG A 418 12.71 5.56 -16.99
CA ARG A 418 13.66 6.30 -16.15
C ARG A 418 14.20 5.47 -15.00
N LEU A 419 13.42 4.53 -14.46
CA LEU A 419 13.71 3.77 -13.24
C LEU A 419 13.42 2.27 -13.41
N GLY A 420 13.77 1.49 -12.38
CA GLY A 420 13.38 0.07 -12.23
C GLY A 420 14.34 -0.96 -12.83
N VAL A 421 15.33 -0.55 -13.63
CA VAL A 421 16.37 -1.43 -14.19
C VAL A 421 17.71 -0.70 -14.30
N ILE A 422 18.81 -1.46 -14.35
CA ILE A 422 20.15 -0.92 -14.68
C ILE A 422 20.34 -1.04 -16.19
N ALA A 423 20.11 0.07 -16.91
CA ALA A 423 20.26 0.13 -18.36
C ALA A 423 20.68 1.55 -18.82
N PRO A 424 21.31 1.67 -20.00
CA PRO A 424 21.65 2.98 -20.57
C PRO A 424 20.47 3.95 -20.63
N GLY A 425 20.70 5.21 -20.26
CA GLY A 425 19.70 6.28 -20.26
C GLY A 425 18.77 6.29 -19.05
N ARG A 426 18.84 5.30 -18.15
CA ARG A 426 18.10 5.30 -16.88
C ARG A 426 18.79 6.17 -15.84
N ILE A 427 18.03 6.71 -14.90
CA ILE A 427 18.57 7.43 -13.73
C ILE A 427 19.41 6.45 -12.93
N ALA A 428 20.59 6.88 -12.48
CA ALA A 428 21.52 6.07 -11.70
C ALA A 428 21.09 5.97 -10.23
N ASN A 429 19.92 5.36 -10.05
CA ASN A 429 19.41 4.88 -8.78
C ASN A 429 19.87 3.44 -8.60
N LEU A 430 20.76 3.18 -7.64
CA LEU A 430 21.39 1.86 -7.45
C LEU A 430 21.42 1.47 -5.97
N VAL A 431 21.33 0.17 -5.69
CA VAL A 431 21.59 -0.40 -4.35
C VAL A 431 22.85 -1.23 -4.42
N ILE A 432 23.81 -0.93 -3.56
CA ILE A 432 25.03 -1.73 -3.39
C ILE A 432 24.88 -2.56 -2.14
N ALA A 433 24.98 -3.87 -2.27
CA ALA A 433 24.77 -4.82 -1.18
C ALA A 433 26.03 -5.65 -0.90
N SER A 434 26.10 -6.19 0.33
CA SER A 434 27.18 -7.09 0.75
C SER A 434 27.22 -8.42 -0.02
N GLY A 435 26.14 -8.76 -0.73
CA GLY A 435 25.93 -10.02 -1.44
C GLY A 435 24.50 -10.12 -1.96
N ASP A 436 23.96 -11.35 -2.05
CA ASP A 436 22.55 -11.56 -2.37
C ASP A 436 21.64 -11.06 -1.24
N LEU A 437 20.89 -9.98 -1.47
CA LEU A 437 20.03 -9.35 -0.45
C LEU A 437 18.95 -10.29 0.12
N PHE A 438 18.56 -11.33 -0.62
CA PHE A 438 17.61 -12.34 -0.15
C PHE A 438 18.25 -13.43 0.71
N ALA A 439 19.57 -13.47 0.82
CA ALA A 439 20.27 -14.36 1.74
C ALA A 439 20.27 -13.80 3.18
N GLU A 440 20.26 -14.69 4.16
CA GLU A 440 20.34 -14.31 5.57
C GLU A 440 21.62 -13.52 5.86
N GLY A 441 21.49 -12.45 6.66
CA GLY A 441 22.62 -11.59 7.05
C GLY A 441 23.15 -10.64 5.97
N ALA A 442 22.66 -10.70 4.72
CA ALA A 442 23.01 -9.72 3.70
C ALA A 442 22.46 -8.32 4.05
N LYS A 443 23.22 -7.27 3.71
CA LYS A 443 22.89 -5.88 4.05
C LYS A 443 23.08 -4.96 2.85
N VAL A 444 22.29 -3.89 2.83
CA VAL A 444 22.55 -2.71 2.00
C VAL A 444 23.77 -1.99 2.56
N ILE A 445 24.72 -1.63 1.69
CA ILE A 445 26.00 -0.99 2.02
C ILE A 445 25.99 0.49 1.61
N THR A 446 25.40 0.80 0.48
CA THR A 446 25.19 2.19 0.05
C THR A 446 24.10 2.23 -1.00
N THR A 447 23.44 3.37 -1.11
CA THR A 447 22.51 3.68 -2.20
C THR A 447 23.05 4.81 -3.04
N TRP A 448 22.83 4.72 -4.34
CA TRP A 448 23.02 5.81 -5.27
C TRP A 448 21.64 6.35 -5.62
N VAL A 449 21.47 7.66 -5.52
CA VAL A 449 20.24 8.36 -5.88
C VAL A 449 20.61 9.48 -6.83
N ASP A 450 20.09 9.42 -8.05
CA ASP A 450 20.41 10.36 -9.13
C ASP A 450 21.92 10.49 -9.38
N GLY A 451 22.62 9.35 -9.32
CA GLY A 451 24.08 9.26 -9.47
C GLY A 451 24.90 9.80 -8.30
N ARG A 452 24.26 10.24 -7.21
CA ARG A 452 24.95 10.62 -5.97
C ARG A 452 24.94 9.45 -5.01
N TRP A 453 26.09 9.07 -4.47
CA TRP A 453 26.18 8.02 -3.47
C TRP A 453 25.85 8.60 -2.08
N TYR A 454 25.11 7.84 -1.29
CA TYR A 454 24.74 8.19 0.07
C TYR A 454 25.29 7.10 1.00
N ASP A 455 26.18 7.50 1.91
CA ASP A 455 26.86 6.61 2.84
C ASP A 455 25.85 5.99 3.82
N THR A 456 25.65 4.68 3.69
CA THR A 456 25.02 3.82 4.69
C THR A 456 26.04 2.80 5.15
N ASP A 457 27.15 3.31 5.70
CA ASP A 457 28.26 2.52 6.23
C ASP A 457 28.82 1.49 5.22
N LEU A 458 29.88 1.89 4.49
CA LEU A 458 30.87 0.94 3.95
C LEU A 458 31.50 0.23 5.14
N ALA A 459 30.78 -0.75 5.70
CA ALA A 459 31.04 -1.42 6.97
C ALA A 459 32.40 -2.15 7.03
N GLY A 460 33.19 -2.12 5.95
CA GLY A 460 34.58 -2.57 5.98
C GLY A 460 35.56 -1.52 6.51
N GLU A 461 35.29 -0.22 6.33
CA GLU A 461 36.25 0.85 6.69
C GLU A 461 36.02 1.41 8.10
N ARG A 462 34.80 1.30 8.63
CA ARG A 462 34.40 1.89 9.93
C ARG A 462 34.09 0.88 11.04
N ASP A 463 33.96 -0.43 10.73
CA ASP A 463 33.73 -1.45 11.75
C ASP A 463 34.96 -1.61 12.65
N PRO A 464 34.94 -1.18 13.93
CA PRO A 464 36.10 -1.26 14.79
C PRO A 464 36.41 -2.70 15.22
N ARG A 465 35.53 -3.68 14.97
CA ARG A 465 35.70 -5.05 15.45
C ARG A 465 36.83 -5.75 14.71
N GLY A 466 37.58 -6.56 15.43
CA GLY A 466 38.72 -7.31 14.93
C GLY A 466 39.91 -7.24 15.87
N THR A 467 41.06 -7.67 15.38
CA THR A 467 42.31 -7.61 16.13
C THR A 467 43.14 -6.43 15.63
N TRP A 468 43.68 -5.70 16.60
CA TRP A 468 44.47 -4.50 16.44
C TRP A 468 45.75 -4.62 17.24
N GLU A 469 46.78 -3.92 16.78
CA GLU A 469 48.01 -3.68 17.50
C GLU A 469 47.99 -2.24 17.98
N ILE A 470 47.83 -2.03 19.29
CA ILE A 470 47.80 -0.70 19.92
C ILE A 470 49.20 -0.33 20.40
N ILE A 471 49.65 0.87 20.03
CA ILE A 471 50.88 1.50 20.49
C ILE A 471 50.49 2.70 21.36
N ALA A 472 50.71 2.61 22.66
CA ALA A 472 50.45 3.70 23.59
C ALA A 472 51.48 3.71 24.72
N ALA A 473 51.90 4.89 25.16
CA ALA A 473 52.86 5.08 26.26
C ALA A 473 54.19 4.28 26.11
N GLY A 474 54.64 4.02 24.87
CA GLY A 474 55.86 3.28 24.56
C GLY A 474 55.72 1.75 24.55
N LYS A 475 54.49 1.22 24.73
CA LYS A 475 54.19 -0.21 24.67
C LYS A 475 53.34 -0.55 23.46
N THR A 476 53.58 -1.74 22.93
CA THR A 476 52.80 -2.36 21.88
C THR A 476 52.02 -3.54 22.46
N LEU A 477 50.70 -3.51 22.42
CA LEU A 477 49.82 -4.53 22.99
C LEU A 477 48.76 -4.97 21.96
N PRO A 478 48.28 -6.23 22.00
CA PRO A 478 47.12 -6.64 21.22
C PRO A 478 45.82 -6.06 21.80
N LEU A 479 44.99 -5.49 20.92
CA LEU A 479 43.64 -5.01 21.21
C LEU A 479 42.65 -5.82 20.38
N THR A 480 41.73 -6.53 21.04
CA THR A 480 40.64 -7.24 20.40
C THR A 480 39.34 -6.51 20.66
N ILE A 481 38.60 -6.16 19.60
CA ILE A 481 37.29 -5.52 19.68
C ILE A 481 36.24 -6.50 19.13
N GLU A 482 35.25 -6.83 19.94
CA GLU A 482 34.22 -7.84 19.66
C GLU A 482 32.83 -7.33 20.09
N GLY A 483 31.77 -8.06 19.76
CA GLY A 483 30.40 -7.75 20.15
C GLY A 483 29.54 -7.12 19.05
N GLU A 484 28.39 -6.60 19.44
CA GLU A 484 27.48 -5.87 18.56
C GLU A 484 27.95 -4.42 18.40
N LEU A 485 27.72 -3.79 17.24
CA LEU A 485 28.15 -2.40 17.01
C LEU A 485 27.55 -1.40 18.02
N GLU A 486 26.38 -1.72 18.59
CA GLU A 486 25.73 -0.92 19.64
C GLU A 486 26.30 -1.19 21.05
N LYS A 487 27.04 -2.30 21.24
CA LYS A 487 27.61 -2.75 22.52
C LYS A 487 28.95 -3.46 22.26
N LEU A 488 29.98 -2.65 22.02
CA LEU A 488 31.33 -3.14 21.75
C LEU A 488 32.06 -3.49 23.05
N GLU A 489 32.72 -4.64 23.06
CA GLU A 489 33.64 -5.05 24.11
C GLU A 489 35.08 -4.95 23.58
N ALA A 490 35.97 -4.32 24.35
CA ALA A 490 37.40 -4.33 24.05
C ALA A 490 38.17 -5.19 25.06
N LYS A 491 39.19 -5.87 24.58
CA LYS A 491 40.17 -6.59 25.39
C LYS A 491 41.57 -6.10 25.01
N VAL A 492 42.28 -5.48 25.94
CA VAL A 492 43.67 -5.07 25.75
C VAL A 492 44.55 -6.09 26.49
N SER A 493 45.37 -6.85 25.76
CA SER A 493 46.16 -7.96 26.31
C SER A 493 45.35 -8.93 27.19
N GLY A 494 44.09 -9.20 26.83
CA GLY A 494 43.20 -10.12 27.55
C GLY A 494 42.44 -9.50 28.72
N GLU A 495 42.73 -8.26 29.12
CA GLU A 495 41.97 -7.56 30.15
C GLU A 495 40.82 -6.76 29.56
N LYS A 496 39.66 -6.78 30.24
CA LYS A 496 38.45 -6.08 29.79
C LYS A 496 38.63 -4.56 29.81
N GLY A 497 38.23 -3.94 28.71
CA GLY A 497 38.10 -2.50 28.53
C GLY A 497 36.75 -2.13 27.90
N ALA A 498 36.41 -0.85 27.95
CA ALA A 498 35.25 -0.31 27.26
C ALA A 498 35.69 0.38 25.97
N PHE A 499 34.95 0.17 24.88
CA PHE A 499 35.20 0.82 23.61
C PHE A 499 33.91 1.42 23.08
N THR A 500 33.93 2.70 22.77
CA THR A 500 32.79 3.39 22.15
C THR A 500 33.23 4.08 20.86
N VAL A 501 32.32 4.09 19.89
CA VAL A 501 32.51 4.78 18.62
C VAL A 501 31.31 5.68 18.37
N LYS A 502 31.57 6.92 17.99
CA LYS A 502 30.57 7.86 17.51
C LYS A 502 31.12 8.59 16.29
N ASP A 503 30.49 8.40 15.14
CA ASP A 503 30.99 8.84 13.84
C ASP A 503 32.39 8.28 13.56
N ASP A 504 33.43 9.11 13.51
CA ASP A 504 34.84 8.70 13.38
C ASP A 504 35.60 8.73 14.72
N ALA A 505 34.98 9.25 15.78
CA ALA A 505 35.60 9.39 17.08
C ALA A 505 35.49 8.10 17.89
N VAL A 506 36.61 7.65 18.45
CA VAL A 506 36.69 6.47 19.30
C VAL A 506 37.13 6.85 20.70
N LEU A 507 36.63 6.12 21.69
CA LEU A 507 37.10 6.17 23.07
C LEU A 507 37.36 4.75 23.57
N LEU A 508 38.62 4.46 23.91
CA LEU A 508 39.03 3.23 24.58
C LEU A 508 39.36 3.54 26.04
N VAL A 509 38.72 2.81 26.96
CA VAL A 509 39.02 2.83 28.38
C VAL A 509 39.62 1.48 28.77
N ALA A 510 40.86 1.48 29.24
CA ALA A 510 41.61 0.28 29.58
C ALA A 510 42.36 0.42 30.92
N PRO A 511 42.66 -0.67 31.64
CA PRO A 511 43.43 -0.63 32.88
C PRO A 511 44.81 0.01 32.70
N ALA A 512 45.15 1.00 33.54
CA ALA A 512 46.40 1.76 33.45
C ALA A 512 47.66 0.93 33.71
N LYS A 513 47.53 -0.15 34.50
CA LYS A 513 48.60 -1.12 34.77
C LYS A 513 49.17 -1.78 33.51
N LEU A 514 48.35 -1.97 32.47
CA LEU A 514 48.78 -2.56 31.19
C LEU A 514 49.85 -1.70 30.51
N PHE A 515 49.80 -0.39 30.77
CA PHE A 515 50.68 0.62 30.18
C PHE A 515 51.72 1.17 31.16
N GLU A 516 51.91 0.52 32.33
CA GLU A 516 52.83 0.97 33.40
C GLU A 516 52.56 2.40 33.89
N ARG A 517 51.28 2.81 33.92
CA ARG A 517 50.84 4.15 34.35
C ARG A 517 50.11 4.15 35.71
N GLY A 518 50.43 3.20 36.57
CA GLY A 518 49.88 3.08 37.93
C GLY A 518 48.53 2.36 37.99
N GLU A 519 47.84 2.50 39.13
CA GLU A 519 46.48 1.97 39.33
C GLU A 519 45.40 2.91 38.76
N GLY A 520 44.29 2.34 38.28
CA GLY A 520 43.18 3.08 37.64
C GLY A 520 43.00 2.74 36.17
N ALA A 521 42.34 3.64 35.42
CA ALA A 521 42.05 3.44 33.99
C ALA A 521 42.66 4.58 33.15
N ILE A 522 43.26 4.23 32.02
CA ILE A 522 43.61 5.20 30.97
C ILE A 522 42.41 5.43 30.06
N ARG A 523 42.27 6.65 29.55
CA ARG A 523 41.25 7.01 28.57
C ARG A 523 41.93 7.47 27.30
N LEU A 524 41.74 6.74 26.22
CA LEU A 524 42.38 6.99 24.92
C LEU A 524 41.30 7.43 23.93
N SER A 525 41.32 8.69 23.51
CA SER A 525 40.43 9.23 22.48
C SER A 525 41.17 9.31 21.15
N GLY A 526 40.48 9.08 20.04
CA GLY A 526 41.12 9.14 18.73
C GLY A 526 40.13 9.13 17.59
N ARG A 527 40.66 9.11 16.37
CA ARG A 527 39.86 8.94 15.15
C ARG A 527 40.22 7.65 14.43
N ILE A 528 39.20 6.92 13.97
CA ILE A 528 39.37 5.73 13.14
C ILE A 528 39.31 6.12 11.65
N ALA A 529 40.33 5.72 10.90
CA ALA A 529 40.39 5.92 9.46
C ALA A 529 41.17 4.75 8.81
N GLY A 530 40.48 3.94 8.00
CA GLY A 530 41.11 2.95 7.13
C GLY A 530 42.08 1.99 7.82
N GLY A 531 41.56 1.10 8.70
CA GLY A 531 42.39 0.10 9.40
C GLY A 531 43.42 0.69 10.38
N SER A 532 43.38 2.00 10.64
CA SER A 532 44.22 2.69 11.62
C SER A 532 43.40 3.56 12.56
N ILE A 533 43.90 3.73 13.78
CA ILE A 533 43.38 4.66 14.77
C ILE A 533 44.53 5.53 15.24
N GLN A 534 44.32 6.83 15.39
CA GLN A 534 45.32 7.75 15.95
C GLN A 534 44.64 8.73 16.91
N GLY A 535 45.32 9.06 18.00
CA GLY A 535 44.80 10.05 18.92
C GLY A 535 45.66 10.25 20.16
N SER A 536 45.02 10.83 21.18
CA SER A 536 45.64 11.17 22.46
C SER A 536 44.78 10.68 23.61
N GLY A 537 45.35 10.58 24.80
CA GLY A 537 44.63 10.17 25.98
C GLY A 537 45.32 10.58 27.25
N ASP A 538 44.69 10.26 28.37
CA ASP A 538 45.14 10.69 29.70
C ASP A 538 45.35 9.47 30.60
N ALA A 539 46.46 9.50 31.34
CA ALA A 539 46.73 8.59 32.43
C ALA A 539 45.99 9.02 33.72
N PRO A 540 45.76 8.11 34.68
CA PRO A 540 45.25 8.48 36.01
C PRO A 540 46.09 9.55 36.72
N THR A 541 47.37 9.66 36.37
CA THR A 541 48.31 10.64 36.91
C THR A 541 48.25 12.01 36.21
N GLY A 542 47.37 12.20 35.22
CA GLY A 542 47.26 13.43 34.42
C GLY A 542 48.28 13.54 33.28
N ALA A 543 49.09 12.52 33.04
CA ALA A 543 50.05 12.50 31.93
C ALA A 543 49.34 12.28 30.59
N ASN A 544 49.66 13.11 29.60
CA ASN A 544 49.16 12.98 28.22
C ASN A 544 49.87 11.80 27.51
N ILE A 545 49.11 10.99 26.79
CA ILE A 545 49.56 9.81 26.07
C ILE A 545 49.16 9.98 24.60
N VAL A 546 50.13 9.99 23.68
CA VAL A 546 49.84 9.78 22.26
C VAL A 546 49.72 8.29 22.01
N TRP A 547 48.70 7.89 21.25
CA TRP A 547 48.49 6.49 20.90
C TRP A 547 48.07 6.31 19.45
N SER A 548 48.33 5.12 18.93
CA SER A 548 47.83 4.67 17.64
C SER A 548 47.45 3.20 17.71
N ALA A 549 46.62 2.74 16.79
CA ALA A 549 46.38 1.32 16.60
C ALA A 549 46.34 0.96 15.11
N LYS A 550 46.87 -0.20 14.75
CA LYS A 550 46.84 -0.74 13.38
C LYS A 550 46.12 -2.09 13.37
N ARG A 551 45.16 -2.26 12.45
CA ARG A 551 44.41 -3.52 12.34
C ARG A 551 45.31 -4.63 11.82
N THR A 552 45.31 -5.77 12.52
CA THR A 552 46.07 -6.97 12.16
C THR A 552 45.17 -8.08 11.63
N ALA A 553 43.90 -8.13 12.04
CA ALA A 553 42.89 -9.03 11.49
C ALA A 553 41.49 -8.41 11.52
N ALA A 554 40.68 -8.64 10.49
CA ALA A 554 39.27 -8.29 10.49
C ALA A 554 38.48 -9.22 11.43
N PHE A 555 37.37 -8.73 11.99
CA PHE A 555 36.49 -9.58 12.80
C PHE A 555 35.84 -10.68 11.95
N THR A 556 36.03 -11.92 12.36
CA THR A 556 35.27 -13.06 11.85
C THR A 556 34.22 -13.40 12.89
N PRO A 557 32.91 -13.23 12.60
CA PRO A 557 31.87 -13.63 13.53
C PRO A 557 32.02 -15.11 13.88
N PRO A 558 31.82 -15.52 15.15
CA PRO A 558 31.73 -16.93 15.46
C PRO A 558 30.62 -17.57 14.58
N PRO A 559 30.81 -18.83 14.13
CA PRO A 559 29.77 -19.50 13.36
C PRO A 559 28.47 -19.46 14.16
N LYS A 560 27.42 -18.86 13.58
CA LYS A 560 26.08 -18.94 14.15
C LYS A 560 25.81 -20.41 14.44
N LYS A 561 25.30 -20.73 15.64
CA LYS A 561 24.74 -22.05 15.91
C LYS A 561 23.80 -22.39 14.74
N PRO A 562 23.80 -23.65 14.25
CA PRO A 562 22.82 -24.07 13.26
C PRO A 562 21.46 -23.62 13.76
N GLU A 563 20.72 -22.91 12.90
CA GLU A 563 19.37 -22.45 13.22
C GLU A 563 18.59 -23.61 13.84
N GLU A 564 17.83 -23.29 14.89
CA GLU A 564 16.76 -24.15 15.36
C GLU A 564 15.99 -24.66 14.15
N LYS A 565 15.64 -25.96 14.18
CA LYS A 565 14.88 -26.68 13.15
C LYS A 565 13.92 -25.73 12.43
N GLY A 566 14.01 -25.67 11.09
CA GLY A 566 13.20 -24.77 10.26
C GLY A 566 11.75 -24.68 10.75
N SER A 567 11.25 -23.46 10.82
CA SER A 567 9.89 -23.20 11.25
C SER A 567 8.93 -23.89 10.28
N PRO A 568 7.75 -24.38 10.73
CA PRO A 568 6.66 -24.73 9.81
C PRO A 568 6.36 -23.62 8.80
N LEU A 569 6.67 -22.36 9.16
CA LEU A 569 6.56 -21.19 8.29
C LEU A 569 7.61 -21.12 7.15
N ASP A 570 8.60 -22.01 7.11
CA ASP A 570 9.66 -22.01 6.08
C ASP A 570 9.34 -22.92 4.88
N THR A 571 8.07 -23.35 4.76
CA THR A 571 7.59 -24.15 3.64
C THR A 571 6.58 -23.36 2.79
N PRO A 572 6.57 -23.57 1.45
CA PRO A 572 5.53 -23.01 0.59
C PRO A 572 4.14 -23.38 1.10
N LEU A 573 3.24 -22.40 1.17
CA LEU A 573 1.90 -22.60 1.68
C LEU A 573 1.04 -23.36 0.66
N GLU A 574 0.51 -24.53 1.05
CA GLU A 574 -0.62 -25.16 0.37
C GLU A 574 -1.93 -24.56 0.90
N LEU A 575 -2.48 -23.57 0.18
CA LEU A 575 -3.73 -22.95 0.59
C LEU A 575 -4.92 -23.83 0.19
N LEU A 576 -5.58 -24.44 1.18
CA LEU A 576 -6.93 -24.98 1.00
C LEU A 576 -7.89 -23.80 0.79
N GLU A 577 -8.43 -23.70 -0.41
CA GLU A 577 -9.45 -22.69 -0.71
C GLU A 577 -10.73 -23.01 0.05
N THR A 578 -11.26 -21.98 0.72
CA THR A 578 -12.55 -22.08 1.39
C THR A 578 -13.51 -21.00 0.89
N TYR A 579 -14.80 -21.32 0.89
CA TYR A 579 -15.88 -20.49 0.35
C TYR A 579 -16.98 -20.30 1.41
N PRO A 580 -17.21 -19.08 1.93
CA PRO A 580 -16.30 -17.93 1.83
C PRO A 580 -14.98 -18.23 2.54
N ALA A 581 -13.94 -17.44 2.28
CA ALA A 581 -12.67 -17.62 2.98
C ALA A 581 -12.82 -17.33 4.49
N GLY A 582 -12.05 -18.04 5.33
CA GLY A 582 -12.04 -17.85 6.78
C GLY A 582 -12.67 -18.98 7.59
N SER A 583 -12.99 -18.70 8.86
CA SER A 583 -13.37 -19.71 9.87
C SER A 583 -14.57 -20.60 9.51
N PHE A 584 -15.52 -20.08 8.73
CA PHE A 584 -16.78 -20.77 8.39
C PHE A 584 -16.84 -21.23 6.93
N GLY A 585 -15.69 -21.23 6.26
CA GLY A 585 -15.60 -21.56 4.85
C GLY A 585 -15.71 -23.07 4.57
N ARG A 586 -16.29 -23.40 3.42
CA ARG A 586 -16.38 -24.79 2.92
C ARG A 586 -15.25 -25.06 1.93
N SER A 587 -14.67 -26.26 1.96
CA SER A 587 -13.57 -26.66 1.06
C SER A 587 -13.95 -26.69 -0.43
N ALA A 588 -15.24 -26.80 -0.74
CA ALA A 588 -15.77 -26.67 -2.08
C ALA A 588 -17.25 -26.22 -2.04
N PRO A 589 -17.75 -25.60 -3.11
CA PRO A 589 -19.18 -25.37 -3.29
C PRO A 589 -19.98 -26.68 -3.18
N PRO A 590 -21.24 -26.66 -2.69
CA PRO A 590 -22.06 -27.87 -2.61
C PRO A 590 -22.33 -28.45 -3.99
N ALA A 591 -22.29 -29.79 -4.11
CA ALA A 591 -22.61 -30.48 -5.36
C ALA A 591 -24.00 -30.04 -5.87
N GLN A 592 -24.06 -29.63 -7.13
CA GLN A 592 -25.29 -29.20 -7.82
C GLN A 592 -25.69 -30.29 -8.82
N PRO A 593 -26.49 -31.31 -8.44
CA PRO A 593 -26.95 -32.31 -9.39
C PRO A 593 -27.81 -31.66 -10.48
N ALA A 594 -27.76 -32.21 -11.70
CA ALA A 594 -28.49 -31.66 -12.86
C ALA A 594 -30.02 -31.60 -12.62
N ALA A 595 -30.53 -32.57 -11.85
CA ALA A 595 -31.89 -32.62 -11.37
C ALA A 595 -31.96 -33.23 -9.97
N VAL A 596 -33.00 -32.87 -9.23
CA VAL A 596 -33.35 -33.42 -7.91
C VAL A 596 -34.80 -33.87 -7.96
N LEU A 597 -35.05 -35.14 -7.66
CA LEU A 597 -36.39 -35.69 -7.47
C LEU A 597 -36.62 -35.92 -5.98
N ILE A 598 -37.54 -35.18 -5.37
CA ILE A 598 -38.03 -35.44 -4.01
C ILE A 598 -39.25 -36.33 -4.11
N GLN A 599 -39.27 -37.49 -3.44
CA GLN A 599 -40.32 -38.50 -3.59
C GLN A 599 -41.21 -38.62 -2.35
N GLY A 600 -42.52 -38.67 -2.54
CA GLY A 600 -43.48 -38.99 -1.47
C GLY A 600 -43.58 -37.96 -0.33
N ALA A 601 -43.29 -36.69 -0.59
CA ALA A 601 -43.35 -35.63 0.43
C ALA A 601 -44.76 -35.05 0.62
N THR A 602 -44.94 -34.30 1.72
CA THR A 602 -46.05 -33.34 1.83
C THR A 602 -45.63 -32.02 1.18
N VAL A 603 -46.18 -31.71 0.01
CA VAL A 603 -45.81 -30.51 -0.77
C VAL A 603 -46.82 -29.40 -0.53
N TRP A 604 -46.37 -28.31 0.08
CA TRP A 604 -47.14 -27.07 0.22
C TRP A 604 -46.96 -26.25 -1.05
N THR A 605 -47.98 -26.17 -1.90
CA THR A 605 -47.85 -25.44 -3.18
C THR A 605 -47.93 -23.92 -3.00
N SER A 606 -48.51 -23.45 -1.89
CA SER A 606 -48.85 -22.05 -1.62
C SER A 606 -49.67 -21.40 -2.75
N GLY A 607 -50.39 -22.22 -3.53
CA GLY A 607 -51.28 -21.81 -4.60
C GLY A 607 -52.63 -22.53 -4.51
N PRO A 608 -53.47 -22.44 -5.55
CA PRO A 608 -54.83 -22.98 -5.54
C PRO A 608 -54.93 -24.50 -5.29
N GLN A 609 -53.85 -25.25 -5.55
CA GLN A 609 -53.78 -26.69 -5.30
C GLN A 609 -53.64 -27.06 -3.82
N GLY A 610 -53.37 -26.09 -2.94
CA GLY A 610 -53.23 -26.31 -1.50
C GLY A 610 -52.03 -27.18 -1.13
N THR A 611 -52.23 -28.08 -0.18
CA THR A 611 -51.19 -29.00 0.33
C THR A 611 -51.42 -30.40 -0.22
N LEU A 612 -50.43 -30.94 -0.92
CA LEU A 612 -50.47 -32.25 -1.57
C LEU A 612 -49.75 -33.28 -0.71
N GLN A 613 -50.38 -34.43 -0.46
CA GLN A 613 -49.81 -35.52 0.33
C GLN A 613 -49.16 -36.57 -0.59
N ASN A 614 -48.13 -37.27 -0.11
CA ASN A 614 -47.45 -38.35 -0.85
C ASN A 614 -47.10 -37.98 -2.30
N THR A 615 -46.57 -36.77 -2.49
CA THR A 615 -46.37 -36.15 -3.79
C THR A 615 -44.89 -36.02 -4.11
N ASP A 616 -44.53 -36.22 -5.37
CA ASP A 616 -43.16 -36.04 -5.84
C ASP A 616 -42.97 -34.63 -6.40
N LEU A 617 -41.74 -34.11 -6.31
CA LEU A 617 -41.35 -32.82 -6.86
C LEU A 617 -40.01 -32.95 -7.60
N LEU A 618 -40.00 -32.56 -8.88
CA LEU A 618 -38.81 -32.61 -9.73
C LEU A 618 -38.27 -31.21 -9.98
N VAL A 619 -37.05 -30.96 -9.51
CA VAL A 619 -36.26 -29.75 -9.82
C VAL A 619 -35.23 -30.09 -10.87
N SER A 620 -35.12 -29.29 -11.94
CA SER A 620 -34.05 -29.41 -12.94
C SER A 620 -33.50 -28.04 -13.27
N GLY A 621 -32.16 -27.89 -13.30
CA GLY A 621 -31.51 -26.61 -13.60
C GLY A 621 -31.96 -25.46 -12.68
N GLY A 622 -32.24 -25.75 -11.41
CA GLY A 622 -32.71 -24.78 -10.43
C GLY A 622 -34.19 -24.37 -10.56
N LYS A 623 -34.96 -25.00 -11.46
CA LYS A 623 -36.40 -24.75 -11.64
C LYS A 623 -37.24 -25.96 -11.25
N ILE A 624 -38.40 -25.72 -10.64
CA ILE A 624 -39.41 -26.76 -10.43
C ILE A 624 -40.01 -27.08 -11.81
N THR A 625 -39.84 -28.31 -12.27
CA THR A 625 -40.26 -28.75 -13.62
C THR A 625 -41.49 -29.65 -13.60
N ALA A 626 -41.74 -30.35 -12.51
CA ALA A 626 -42.96 -31.14 -12.31
C ALA A 626 -43.28 -31.28 -10.82
N VAL A 627 -44.58 -31.34 -10.51
CA VAL A 627 -45.13 -31.65 -9.19
C VAL A 627 -46.29 -32.61 -9.39
N GLY A 628 -46.27 -33.76 -8.72
CA GLY A 628 -47.31 -34.78 -8.87
C GLY A 628 -46.83 -36.15 -8.38
N PRO A 629 -47.73 -37.14 -8.30
CA PRO A 629 -47.35 -38.49 -7.89
C PRO A 629 -46.65 -39.25 -9.02
N GLY A 630 -45.72 -40.13 -8.67
CA GLY A 630 -45.11 -41.10 -9.59
C GLY A 630 -44.20 -40.47 -10.65
N LEU A 631 -43.51 -39.38 -10.30
CA LEU A 631 -42.58 -38.73 -11.22
C LEU A 631 -41.35 -39.61 -11.44
N LYS A 632 -40.85 -39.63 -12.69
CA LYS A 632 -39.63 -40.35 -13.06
C LYS A 632 -38.43 -39.42 -13.02
N ALA A 633 -37.39 -39.82 -12.31
CA ALA A 633 -36.11 -39.13 -12.29
C ALA A 633 -35.42 -39.22 -13.67
N PRO A 634 -34.95 -38.11 -14.26
CA PRO A 634 -34.08 -38.18 -15.44
C PRO A 634 -32.73 -38.81 -15.06
N PRO A 635 -31.96 -39.35 -16.04
CA PRO A 635 -30.64 -39.90 -15.78
C PRO A 635 -29.72 -38.89 -15.08
N GLY A 636 -29.05 -39.31 -14.02
CA GLY A 636 -28.14 -38.46 -13.23
C GLY A 636 -28.84 -37.51 -12.23
N ALA A 637 -30.17 -37.60 -12.07
CA ALA A 637 -30.86 -36.88 -11.00
C ALA A 637 -30.55 -37.48 -9.62
N ALA A 638 -30.40 -36.61 -8.62
CA ALA A 638 -30.38 -37.02 -7.22
C ALA A 638 -31.81 -37.33 -6.75
N ALA A 639 -32.05 -38.53 -6.25
CA ALA A 639 -33.32 -38.90 -5.64
C ALA A 639 -33.26 -38.70 -4.12
N LEU A 640 -34.24 -38.00 -3.55
CA LEU A 640 -34.37 -37.74 -2.13
C LEU A 640 -35.68 -38.36 -1.61
N ASP A 641 -35.60 -39.14 -0.53
CA ASP A 641 -36.79 -39.65 0.15
C ASP A 641 -37.44 -38.53 0.96
N GLY A 642 -38.63 -38.12 0.53
CA GLY A 642 -39.43 -37.08 1.15
C GLY A 642 -40.49 -37.62 2.12
N LYS A 643 -40.57 -38.94 2.35
CA LYS A 643 -41.62 -39.53 3.18
C LYS A 643 -41.58 -38.99 4.61
N GLY A 644 -42.71 -38.48 5.08
CA GLY A 644 -42.82 -37.85 6.41
C GLY A 644 -42.20 -36.46 6.50
N LEU A 645 -41.63 -35.93 5.41
CA LEU A 645 -41.09 -34.59 5.33
C LEU A 645 -42.07 -33.64 4.63
N HIS A 646 -41.89 -32.35 4.89
CA HIS A 646 -42.64 -31.28 4.26
C HIS A 646 -41.73 -30.47 3.34
N VAL A 647 -42.21 -30.17 2.14
CA VAL A 647 -41.56 -29.28 1.16
C VAL A 647 -42.42 -28.05 1.01
N THR A 648 -41.85 -26.87 1.26
CA THR A 648 -42.50 -25.57 1.07
C THR A 648 -41.68 -24.73 0.09
N PRO A 649 -42.25 -23.66 -0.49
CA PRO A 649 -41.44 -22.59 -1.06
C PRO A 649 -40.50 -22.04 0.02
N GLY A 650 -39.30 -21.65 -0.38
CA GLY A 650 -38.34 -21.04 0.55
C GLY A 650 -38.88 -19.72 1.10
N ILE A 651 -38.58 -19.43 2.37
CA ILE A 651 -39.02 -18.20 3.03
C ILE A 651 -38.30 -17.00 2.37
N VAL A 652 -39.04 -15.90 2.20
CA VAL A 652 -38.52 -14.62 1.73
C VAL A 652 -38.60 -13.62 2.88
N ASP A 653 -37.46 -13.11 3.33
CA ASP A 653 -37.41 -12.02 4.30
C ASP A 653 -37.60 -10.68 3.58
N CYS A 654 -38.76 -10.05 3.77
CA CYS A 654 -39.12 -8.81 3.07
C CYS A 654 -38.51 -7.54 3.70
N HIS A 655 -37.99 -7.61 4.93
CA HIS A 655 -37.35 -6.49 5.61
C HIS A 655 -36.14 -7.00 6.37
N SER A 656 -34.99 -7.03 5.70
CA SER A 656 -33.75 -7.53 6.29
C SER A 656 -32.67 -6.46 6.38
N HIS A 657 -31.85 -6.58 7.41
CA HIS A 657 -30.60 -5.81 7.58
C HIS A 657 -29.35 -6.71 7.55
N THR A 658 -29.53 -8.00 7.29
CA THR A 658 -28.47 -9.00 7.17
C THR A 658 -27.62 -8.75 5.93
N ALA A 659 -26.35 -9.16 5.97
CA ALA A 659 -25.43 -9.05 4.85
C ALA A 659 -25.25 -7.60 4.36
N ILE A 660 -25.20 -6.64 5.28
CA ILE A 660 -24.94 -5.21 4.99
C ILE A 660 -23.68 -4.79 5.75
N SER A 661 -22.58 -4.53 5.03
CA SER A 661 -21.30 -4.14 5.63
C SER A 661 -21.28 -2.67 6.05
N LYS A 662 -20.64 -2.37 7.18
CA LYS A 662 -20.19 -1.02 7.60
C LYS A 662 -21.30 0.06 7.59
N GLY A 663 -22.50 -0.32 8.03
CA GLY A 663 -23.61 0.59 8.31
C GLY A 663 -24.81 0.39 7.39
N VAL A 664 -26.01 0.48 7.97
CA VAL A 664 -27.30 0.22 7.30
C VAL A 664 -27.97 1.50 6.79
N ASN A 665 -27.50 2.68 7.20
CA ASN A 665 -28.04 3.97 6.78
C ASN A 665 -26.91 4.95 6.48
N GLU A 666 -27.14 5.85 5.51
CA GLU A 666 -26.41 7.11 5.40
C GLU A 666 -27.17 8.18 6.18
N GLY A 667 -26.76 8.42 7.44
CA GLY A 667 -27.55 9.19 8.40
C GLY A 667 -27.38 10.71 8.29
N SER A 668 -26.41 11.20 7.51
CA SER A 668 -26.05 12.62 7.49
C SER A 668 -27.10 13.51 6.80
N HIS A 669 -27.79 13.01 5.76
CA HIS A 669 -28.83 13.76 5.04
C HIS A 669 -30.22 13.16 5.18
N ALA A 670 -31.28 13.97 5.07
CA ALA A 670 -32.66 13.46 5.13
C ALA A 670 -33.09 12.67 3.88
N VAL A 671 -32.46 12.97 2.74
CA VAL A 671 -32.69 12.30 1.47
C VAL A 671 -31.36 11.79 0.97
N THR A 672 -31.25 10.46 0.90
CA THR A 672 -30.05 9.75 0.45
C THR A 672 -30.42 8.77 -0.66
N ALA A 673 -31.20 9.24 -1.64
CA ALA A 673 -31.70 8.43 -2.75
C ALA A 673 -30.59 7.85 -3.64
N GLU A 674 -29.41 8.47 -3.59
CA GLU A 674 -28.20 8.11 -4.32
C GLU A 674 -27.48 6.87 -3.76
N VAL A 675 -27.65 6.55 -2.47
CA VAL A 675 -27.00 5.40 -1.85
C VAL A 675 -27.75 4.10 -2.16
N ARG A 676 -27.00 3.00 -2.22
CA ARG A 676 -27.51 1.68 -2.62
C ARG A 676 -27.05 0.61 -1.65
N ILE A 677 -27.97 -0.18 -1.10
CA ILE A 677 -27.60 -1.37 -0.32
C ILE A 677 -26.79 -2.36 -1.18
N GLY A 678 -27.07 -2.41 -2.47
CA GLY A 678 -26.31 -3.21 -3.44
C GLY A 678 -24.81 -2.87 -3.54
N ASP A 679 -24.35 -1.72 -3.03
CA ASP A 679 -22.92 -1.36 -2.97
C ASP A 679 -22.20 -1.96 -1.75
N VAL A 680 -22.95 -2.37 -0.73
CA VAL A 680 -22.42 -2.81 0.57
C VAL A 680 -22.91 -4.20 0.99
N VAL A 681 -23.30 -5.04 0.03
CA VAL A 681 -23.65 -6.45 0.30
C VAL A 681 -22.44 -7.18 0.87
N ASP A 682 -22.64 -7.86 1.99
CA ASP A 682 -21.65 -8.68 2.68
C ASP A 682 -21.90 -10.17 2.42
N ALA A 683 -21.14 -10.77 1.52
CA ALA A 683 -21.30 -12.18 1.20
C ALA A 683 -20.63 -13.13 2.21
N THR A 684 -19.94 -12.59 3.21
CA THR A 684 -19.23 -13.34 4.24
C THR A 684 -19.98 -13.39 5.56
N ASP A 685 -21.08 -12.65 5.68
CA ASP A 685 -21.93 -12.61 6.87
C ASP A 685 -22.51 -14.01 7.19
N ILE A 686 -22.09 -14.55 8.34
CA ILE A 686 -22.50 -15.88 8.81
C ILE A 686 -24.01 -16.01 9.00
N ASP A 687 -24.73 -14.90 9.16
CA ASP A 687 -26.18 -14.92 9.24
C ASP A 687 -26.84 -15.37 7.93
N LEU A 688 -26.18 -15.24 6.78
CA LEU A 688 -26.63 -15.87 5.53
C LEU A 688 -26.73 -17.39 5.67
N TYR A 689 -25.71 -18.02 6.28
CA TYR A 689 -25.71 -19.47 6.51
C TYR A 689 -26.79 -19.86 7.54
N ARG A 690 -26.89 -19.11 8.65
CA ARG A 690 -27.84 -19.40 9.73
C ARG A 690 -29.30 -19.26 9.26
N GLN A 691 -29.60 -18.21 8.50
CA GLN A 691 -30.95 -18.00 7.96
C GLN A 691 -31.29 -19.01 6.87
N LEU A 692 -30.31 -19.41 6.03
CA LEU A 692 -30.47 -20.50 5.09
C LEU A 692 -30.79 -21.83 5.79
N ALA A 693 -30.11 -22.14 6.90
CA ALA A 693 -30.42 -23.30 7.73
C ALA A 693 -31.82 -23.23 8.37
N GLY A 694 -32.34 -22.02 8.60
CA GLY A 694 -33.72 -21.77 9.04
C GLY A 694 -34.78 -21.78 7.93
N GLY A 695 -34.41 -22.00 6.66
CA GLY A 695 -35.33 -22.06 5.53
C GLY A 695 -35.56 -20.74 4.78
N VAL A 696 -34.87 -19.65 5.16
CA VAL A 696 -34.87 -18.38 4.40
C VAL A 696 -33.95 -18.52 3.20
N THR A 697 -34.47 -18.27 2.01
CA THR A 697 -33.71 -18.48 0.77
C THR A 697 -33.49 -17.21 -0.03
N ALA A 698 -34.19 -16.13 0.30
CA ALA A 698 -34.05 -14.81 -0.30
C ALA A 698 -34.39 -13.74 0.72
N ALA A 699 -33.78 -12.57 0.57
CA ALA A 699 -34.07 -11.41 1.41
C ALA A 699 -34.09 -10.12 0.59
N ASN A 700 -34.94 -9.19 0.99
CA ASN A 700 -34.93 -7.82 0.54
C ASN A 700 -34.18 -6.98 1.58
N LEU A 701 -32.94 -6.64 1.25
CA LEU A 701 -32.07 -5.84 2.10
C LEU A 701 -32.46 -4.37 2.02
N LEU A 702 -32.80 -3.78 3.16
CA LEU A 702 -33.31 -2.41 3.25
C LEU A 702 -32.41 -1.53 4.10
N HIS A 703 -32.42 -0.24 3.76
CA HIS A 703 -32.04 0.80 4.69
C HIS A 703 -32.89 0.72 5.97
N GLY A 704 -32.31 1.17 7.07
CA GLY A 704 -33.02 1.35 8.33
C GLY A 704 -33.99 2.53 8.27
N SER A 705 -34.41 3.00 9.44
CA SER A 705 -35.41 4.06 9.57
C SER A 705 -34.81 5.42 9.95
N ALA A 706 -33.55 5.66 9.59
CA ALA A 706 -32.84 6.88 9.96
C ALA A 706 -33.19 8.09 9.08
N ASN A 707 -33.73 7.90 7.88
CA ASN A 707 -33.95 8.95 6.87
C ASN A 707 -35.38 8.86 6.31
N PRO A 708 -36.06 10.00 6.04
CA PRO A 708 -37.31 9.98 5.28
C PRO A 708 -37.21 9.23 3.94
N ILE A 709 -36.12 9.44 3.20
CA ILE A 709 -35.78 8.68 1.99
C ILE A 709 -34.37 8.09 2.20
N GLY A 710 -34.28 6.79 2.48
CA GLY A 710 -33.04 6.13 2.90
C GLY A 710 -32.13 5.70 1.74
N GLY A 711 -32.69 5.42 0.56
CA GLY A 711 -31.94 4.96 -0.61
C GLY A 711 -32.48 3.68 -1.23
N GLN A 712 -31.74 3.13 -2.18
CA GLN A 712 -32.14 1.97 -2.99
C GLN A 712 -31.91 0.64 -2.25
N ASN A 713 -32.93 -0.23 -2.23
CA ASN A 713 -32.85 -1.55 -1.61
C ASN A 713 -32.17 -2.58 -2.55
N GLN A 714 -31.88 -3.77 -2.04
CA GLN A 714 -31.33 -4.86 -2.85
C GLN A 714 -31.97 -6.19 -2.46
N VAL A 715 -32.60 -6.86 -3.42
CA VAL A 715 -33.03 -8.26 -3.24
C VAL A 715 -31.86 -9.19 -3.53
N ILE A 716 -31.62 -10.14 -2.63
CA ILE A 716 -30.59 -11.15 -2.74
C ILE A 716 -31.16 -12.57 -2.61
N LYS A 717 -30.50 -13.53 -3.26
CA LYS A 717 -30.66 -14.96 -3.04
C LYS A 717 -29.51 -15.45 -2.17
N PHE A 718 -29.82 -16.22 -1.13
CA PHE A 718 -28.78 -16.74 -0.25
C PHE A 718 -28.01 -17.85 -0.94
N ARG A 719 -26.71 -17.64 -1.09
CA ARG A 719 -25.75 -18.59 -1.68
C ARG A 719 -24.46 -18.54 -0.86
N TRP A 720 -24.40 -19.33 0.22
CA TRP A 720 -23.23 -19.35 1.10
C TRP A 720 -21.97 -19.74 0.33
N GLY A 721 -20.97 -18.85 0.33
CA GLY A 721 -19.71 -18.99 -0.41
C GLY A 721 -19.67 -18.34 -1.80
N ALA A 722 -20.75 -17.68 -2.24
CA ALA A 722 -20.75 -16.85 -3.44
C ALA A 722 -20.18 -15.44 -3.15
N LEU A 723 -19.83 -14.69 -4.20
CA LEU A 723 -19.40 -13.29 -4.11
C LEU A 723 -20.59 -12.32 -3.97
N PRO A 724 -20.39 -11.08 -3.51
CA PRO A 724 -21.47 -10.11 -3.29
C PRO A 724 -22.39 -9.89 -4.49
N GLU A 725 -21.83 -9.79 -5.71
CA GLU A 725 -22.62 -9.61 -6.92
C GLU A 725 -23.41 -10.87 -7.30
N GLU A 726 -22.89 -12.06 -6.98
CA GLU A 726 -23.56 -13.34 -7.21
C GLU A 726 -24.71 -13.59 -6.24
N LEU A 727 -24.81 -12.83 -5.13
CA LEU A 727 -25.98 -12.88 -4.25
C LEU A 727 -27.15 -12.08 -4.82
N LYS A 728 -26.92 -11.08 -5.68
CA LYS A 728 -27.98 -10.20 -6.16
C LYS A 728 -28.98 -10.94 -7.03
N PHE A 729 -30.26 -10.64 -6.83
CA PHE A 729 -31.34 -11.14 -7.65
C PHE A 729 -31.64 -10.11 -8.75
N ALA A 730 -31.02 -10.25 -9.91
CA ALA A 730 -31.00 -9.23 -10.97
C ALA A 730 -32.40 -8.91 -11.52
N GLU A 731 -33.30 -9.89 -11.55
CA GLU A 731 -34.66 -9.76 -12.06
C GLU A 731 -35.65 -9.16 -11.04
N ALA A 732 -35.20 -8.89 -9.82
CA ALA A 732 -36.05 -8.28 -8.82
C ALA A 732 -36.33 -6.82 -9.18
N ILE A 733 -37.56 -6.38 -8.91
CA ILE A 733 -37.97 -5.01 -9.14
C ILE A 733 -37.14 -4.09 -8.22
N PRO A 734 -36.44 -3.07 -8.74
CA PRO A 734 -35.74 -2.09 -7.92
C PRO A 734 -36.71 -1.35 -7.00
N GLY A 735 -36.28 -1.02 -5.78
CA GLY A 735 -37.08 -0.29 -4.82
C GLY A 735 -36.27 0.79 -4.09
N MET A 736 -37.00 1.65 -3.41
CA MET A 736 -36.44 2.72 -2.59
C MET A 736 -37.15 2.75 -1.24
N LYS A 737 -36.39 2.83 -0.15
CA LYS A 737 -36.98 2.85 1.20
C LYS A 737 -37.41 4.27 1.56
N PHE A 738 -38.70 4.42 1.82
CA PHE A 738 -39.30 5.59 2.46
C PHE A 738 -39.65 5.22 3.89
N ALA A 739 -39.29 6.06 4.87
CA ALA A 739 -39.65 5.88 6.26
C ALA A 739 -40.42 7.10 6.77
N LEU A 740 -41.62 6.85 7.31
CA LEU A 740 -42.56 7.89 7.73
C LEU A 740 -42.77 7.91 9.26
N GLY A 741 -41.98 7.12 9.99
CA GLY A 741 -42.13 6.89 11.43
C GLY A 741 -41.44 7.94 12.32
N GLU A 742 -41.33 7.63 13.61
CA GLU A 742 -40.74 8.54 14.60
C GLU A 742 -39.23 8.76 14.39
N ASN A 743 -38.52 7.70 14.01
CA ASN A 743 -37.05 7.65 13.94
C ASN A 743 -36.44 8.65 12.95
N VAL A 744 -37.13 8.92 11.84
CA VAL A 744 -36.59 9.79 10.78
C VAL A 744 -36.44 11.25 11.19
N LYS A 745 -37.15 11.65 12.25
CA LYS A 745 -37.06 12.99 12.84
C LYS A 745 -35.79 13.17 13.67
N GLN A 746 -35.24 12.08 14.20
CA GLN A 746 -34.11 12.04 15.14
C GLN A 746 -34.25 12.93 16.40
N SER A 747 -35.41 13.55 16.63
CA SER A 747 -35.68 14.49 17.72
C SER A 747 -35.49 13.91 19.12
N ASN A 748 -35.48 12.58 19.24
CA ASN A 748 -35.31 11.87 20.51
C ASN A 748 -33.93 11.16 20.61
N TRP A 749 -32.98 11.47 19.72
CA TRP A 749 -31.65 10.84 19.67
C TRP A 749 -30.58 11.63 20.46
N GLY A 750 -31.00 12.67 21.17
CA GLY A 750 -30.13 13.54 21.97
C GLY A 750 -29.83 14.87 21.30
N GLU A 751 -29.17 15.76 22.05
CA GLU A 751 -28.98 17.17 21.68
C GLU A 751 -28.23 17.37 20.35
N LYS A 752 -27.37 16.41 19.98
CA LYS A 752 -26.59 16.41 18.73
C LYS A 752 -27.43 16.22 17.46
N PHE A 753 -28.67 15.75 17.56
CA PHE A 753 -29.51 15.39 16.41
C PHE A 753 -30.72 16.32 16.20
N THR A 754 -30.61 17.57 16.66
CA THR A 754 -31.70 18.55 16.68
C THR A 754 -31.69 19.51 15.49
N THR A 755 -30.62 19.54 14.69
CA THR A 755 -30.41 20.51 13.61
C THR A 755 -30.83 20.00 12.23
N ARG A 756 -30.86 18.68 12.02
CA ARG A 756 -31.23 18.07 10.74
C ARG A 756 -32.74 18.16 10.52
N TYR A 757 -33.19 18.78 9.44
CA TYR A 757 -34.59 18.71 9.00
C TYR A 757 -34.91 17.30 8.47
N PRO A 758 -36.11 16.72 8.71
CA PRO A 758 -37.22 17.23 9.52
C PRO A 758 -37.07 16.86 11.01
N GLN A 759 -37.63 17.69 11.91
CA GLN A 759 -37.69 17.42 13.37
C GLN A 759 -39.13 17.14 13.86
N THR A 760 -40.14 17.21 12.98
CA THR A 760 -41.56 17.02 13.29
C THR A 760 -42.20 16.04 12.31
N ARG A 761 -43.33 15.40 12.70
CA ARG A 761 -44.03 14.45 11.81
C ARG A 761 -44.58 15.13 10.55
N MET A 762 -45.06 16.37 10.67
CA MET A 762 -45.51 17.17 9.52
C MET A 762 -44.36 17.43 8.55
N GLY A 763 -43.14 17.67 9.06
CA GLY A 763 -41.96 17.86 8.21
C GLY A 763 -41.52 16.60 7.46
N VAL A 764 -41.88 15.40 7.91
CA VAL A 764 -41.50 14.13 7.24
C VAL A 764 -42.15 13.97 5.87
N GLU A 765 -43.33 14.56 5.66
CA GLU A 765 -44.04 14.50 4.39
C GLU A 765 -43.33 15.32 3.29
N GLN A 766 -42.72 16.45 3.66
CA GLN A 766 -42.22 17.45 2.71
C GLN A 766 -41.09 16.92 1.80
N PRO A 767 -40.06 16.17 2.29
CA PRO A 767 -39.05 15.56 1.43
C PRO A 767 -39.64 14.57 0.42
N SER A 768 -40.67 13.81 0.82
CA SER A 768 -41.34 12.83 -0.05
C SER A 768 -42.13 13.51 -1.17
N ALA A 769 -42.79 14.64 -0.86
CA ALA A 769 -43.50 15.45 -1.85
C ALA A 769 -42.55 16.16 -2.84
N ILE A 770 -41.39 16.65 -2.37
CA ILE A 770 -40.39 17.28 -3.24
C ILE A 770 -39.74 16.27 -4.19
N ALA A 771 -39.45 15.06 -3.72
CA ALA A 771 -38.85 14.01 -4.54
C ALA A 771 -39.79 13.48 -5.63
N SER A 772 -41.10 13.58 -5.43
CA SER A 772 -42.15 13.14 -6.37
C SER A 772 -42.72 14.24 -7.25
N ALA A 773 -42.39 15.51 -6.97
CA ALA A 773 -42.81 16.63 -7.81
C ALA A 773 -42.07 16.61 -9.15
N PRO A 774 -42.76 16.68 -10.30
CA PRO A 774 -42.10 16.83 -11.59
C PRO A 774 -41.33 18.14 -11.57
N ARG A 775 -39.99 18.08 -11.60
CA ARG A 775 -39.17 19.27 -11.82
C ARG A 775 -39.55 19.83 -13.18
N ARG A 776 -40.25 20.98 -13.20
CA ARG A 776 -40.39 21.79 -14.41
C ARG A 776 -38.96 22.10 -14.89
N ASN A 777 -38.63 21.65 -16.10
CA ASN A 777 -37.41 21.96 -16.85
C ASN A 777 -36.12 21.20 -16.48
N MET A 778 -36.15 19.85 -16.52
CA MET A 778 -34.98 19.13 -17.02
C MET A 778 -35.40 18.17 -18.12
N THR A 779 -35.11 18.56 -19.36
CA THR A 779 -35.15 17.67 -20.52
C THR A 779 -34.13 16.54 -20.29
N PRO A 780 -34.45 15.27 -20.58
CA PRO A 780 -33.49 14.18 -20.43
C PRO A 780 -32.34 14.39 -21.42
N LEU A 781 -31.10 14.30 -20.94
CA LEU A 781 -29.89 14.13 -21.76
C LEU A 781 -29.61 12.64 -21.95
#